data_AF-A0A8X7RT28-F1
#
_entry.id   AF-A0A8X7RT28-F1
#
_cell.length_a   1.000
_cell.length_b   1.000
_cell.length_c   1.000
_cell.angle_alpha   90.00
_cell.angle_beta   90.00
_cell.angle_gamma   90.00
#
_symmetry.space_group_name_H-M   'P 1'
#
loop_
_entity.id
_entity.type
_entity.pdbx_description
1 polymer ?
#
loop_
_entity_poly.entity_id
_entity_poly.type
_entity_poly.pdbx_seq_one_letter_code
_entity_poly.pdbx_strand_id
1 'polypeptide(L)'
;MAGDVREWHADNPPQTAAIMMVISDNVDIISIGLVKLLQENKYNLFLAYSFRPYQMSYLLTSAEWLWESLLAGPLTKHSLLSESESSVSTAMFHCKLCRFDTISIDNFRAHLLSDEKHAQEQEDYSSLQKRRLLFSKLRKVKQLCTGIMRTTFLGLEREADKTAKQRRREWFNEKKAARKYKSAREALSPLADLSYADQLEQKKASIMQKLEKLTGNERKACPNGKSLPELVLQSREIGGLSCKLEGIIESPLTNGYRNKCEFSTGYSVEGKLTVGFMLGNFSAGVTAVEEAVNCPNISKLACRYASIFQSFLEKSRLPVWNRFKSCGFWRQLTVREGSKPGVVSSDEDADSRIAEVMLMVQVCTKDTDEAEVATEFEELAKAFAEGARASSPPLPLTVLVVQDHVGISNVAPPDCPLRLLPIPMSDNGTHQDQPTNVLTEARIHDHINNLRFSISPTAFFQVNTGAAEKLYSLAGDWADLGPDTLLFDVCCGTGTIGLTLAHRVGMVIGIEMNASAVSDAERNAKRDQWHKQLQVHMFKGMCLMITYHAEYVMSSLLKDEISNAIAIVDPGYPGLHPDVIEALRTHPGLKTLVYISLSPEKLVANAIELCRPSFEKTGQENKAKKMPASEPFKPVKAMAVDLSPHTHYCEMVMLFNR
;
A
#
# COMPACT_ATOMS: atom_id res chain seq x y z
N MET A 1 0.53 -13.77 37.79
CA MET A 1 0.11 -14.05 36.41
C MET A 1 0.91 -15.22 35.85
N ALA A 2 2.25 -15.14 35.80
CA ALA A 2 3.09 -16.24 35.29
C ALA A 2 3.11 -17.53 36.12
N GLY A 3 2.87 -17.47 37.44
CA GLY A 3 2.65 -18.68 38.26
C GLY A 3 1.28 -19.27 37.99
N ASP A 4 0.25 -18.43 38.10
CA ASP A 4 -1.17 -18.72 37.92
C ASP A 4 -1.46 -19.42 36.57
N VAL A 5 -0.80 -18.99 35.47
CA VAL A 5 -0.93 -19.64 34.15
C VAL A 5 -0.24 -21.01 34.07
N ARG A 6 0.81 -21.28 34.86
CA ARG A 6 1.44 -22.61 34.95
C ARG A 6 0.61 -23.58 35.77
N GLU A 7 0.03 -23.09 36.86
CA GLU A 7 -0.91 -23.82 37.72
C GLU A 7 -2.16 -24.19 36.90
N TRP A 8 -2.82 -23.21 36.29
CA TRP A 8 -3.99 -23.43 35.44
C TRP A 8 -3.71 -24.36 34.23
N HIS A 9 -2.56 -24.24 33.57
CA HIS A 9 -2.17 -25.14 32.48
C HIS A 9 -1.99 -26.59 32.94
N ALA A 10 -1.55 -26.85 34.17
CA ALA A 10 -1.40 -28.21 34.68
C ALA A 10 -2.75 -28.95 34.75
N ASP A 11 -3.81 -28.22 35.12
CA ASP A 11 -5.18 -28.75 35.19
C ASP A 11 -5.94 -28.69 33.85
N ASN A 12 -5.54 -27.80 32.92
CA ASN A 12 -6.27 -27.51 31.67
C ASN A 12 -5.39 -27.64 30.40
N PRO A 13 -4.76 -28.80 30.12
CA PRO A 13 -3.78 -28.92 29.04
C PRO A 13 -4.33 -28.62 27.63
N PRO A 14 -3.53 -28.02 26.72
CA PRO A 14 -3.99 -27.53 25.42
C PRO A 14 -4.33 -28.67 24.46
N GLN A 15 -5.63 -28.88 24.22
CA GLN A 15 -6.14 -29.70 23.13
C GLN A 15 -6.22 -28.90 21.81
N THR A 16 -6.35 -29.56 20.67
CA THR A 16 -6.16 -28.99 19.30
C THR A 16 -7.12 -27.88 18.85
N ALA A 17 -7.99 -27.39 19.72
CA ALA A 17 -8.83 -26.20 19.51
C ALA A 17 -9.01 -25.33 20.76
N ALA A 18 -8.20 -25.54 21.81
CA ALA A 18 -8.39 -24.89 23.11
C ALA A 18 -8.22 -23.37 23.03
N ILE A 19 -9.26 -22.63 23.45
CA ILE A 19 -9.30 -21.16 23.47
C ILE A 19 -8.93 -20.68 24.88
N MET A 20 -8.07 -19.66 24.97
CA MET A 20 -7.76 -18.95 26.20
C MET A 20 -8.03 -17.47 26.01
N MET A 21 -8.96 -16.91 26.79
CA MET A 21 -9.30 -15.50 26.74
C MET A 21 -8.65 -14.74 27.91
N VAL A 22 -7.90 -13.69 27.59
CA VAL A 22 -7.27 -12.78 28.55
C VAL A 22 -8.06 -11.48 28.57
N ILE A 23 -8.59 -11.12 29.74
CA ILE A 23 -9.30 -9.85 29.97
C ILE A 23 -8.42 -9.01 30.90
N SER A 24 -7.87 -7.90 30.41
CA SER A 24 -7.02 -7.00 31.20
C SER A 24 -6.75 -5.70 30.44
N ASP A 25 -6.76 -4.57 31.16
CA ASP A 25 -6.38 -3.28 30.58
C ASP A 25 -4.86 -3.01 30.66
N ASN A 26 -4.14 -3.72 31.54
CA ASN A 26 -2.71 -3.59 31.78
C ASN A 26 -1.88 -4.52 30.86
N VAL A 27 -2.29 -4.65 29.59
CA VAL A 27 -1.69 -5.60 28.62
C VAL A 27 -0.25 -5.23 28.29
N ASP A 28 0.03 -3.94 28.24
CA ASP A 28 1.34 -3.32 28.03
C ASP A 28 2.39 -3.76 29.09
N ILE A 29 1.94 -4.14 30.28
CA ILE A 29 2.80 -4.58 31.41
C ILE A 29 2.93 -6.12 31.49
N ILE A 30 2.41 -6.89 30.52
CA ILE A 30 2.58 -8.36 30.51
C ILE A 30 4.06 -8.72 30.27
N SER A 31 4.70 -9.23 31.32
CA SER A 31 6.12 -9.61 31.30
C SER A 31 6.47 -10.61 30.19
N ILE A 32 7.61 -10.42 29.52
CA ILE A 32 8.09 -11.27 28.41
C ILE A 32 8.12 -12.77 28.77
N GLY A 33 8.47 -13.13 30.01
CA GLY A 33 8.46 -14.52 30.48
C GLY A 33 7.06 -15.17 30.56
N LEU A 34 5.99 -14.37 30.57
CA LEU A 34 4.61 -14.83 30.44
C LEU A 34 4.15 -14.82 28.97
N VAL A 35 4.52 -13.80 28.19
CA VAL A 35 4.25 -13.78 26.74
C VAL A 35 4.77 -15.05 26.07
N LYS A 36 6.04 -15.40 26.36
CA LYS A 36 6.67 -16.63 25.88
C LYS A 36 5.90 -17.89 26.31
N LEU A 37 5.54 -17.99 27.59
CA LEU A 37 4.79 -19.13 28.13
C LEU A 37 3.42 -19.32 27.45
N LEU A 38 2.66 -18.23 27.23
CA LEU A 38 1.35 -18.30 26.57
C LEU A 38 1.47 -18.78 25.12
N GLN A 39 2.47 -18.31 24.39
CA GLN A 39 2.72 -18.72 23.00
C GLN A 39 3.30 -20.14 22.88
N GLU A 40 4.15 -20.58 23.82
CA GLU A 40 4.65 -21.97 23.86
C GLU A 40 3.54 -22.98 24.14
N ASN A 41 2.49 -22.59 24.86
CA ASN A 41 1.36 -23.44 25.24
C ASN A 41 0.26 -23.57 24.15
N LYS A 42 0.39 -22.92 22.98
CA LYS A 42 -0.45 -23.13 21.78
C LYS A 42 -1.97 -22.97 21.92
N TYR A 43 -2.47 -22.23 22.91
CA TYR A 43 -3.89 -21.85 22.94
C TYR A 43 -4.22 -20.87 21.82
N ASN A 44 -5.48 -20.90 21.34
CA ASN A 44 -6.03 -19.79 20.57
C ASN A 44 -6.29 -18.61 21.53
N LEU A 45 -5.42 -17.61 21.50
CA LEU A 45 -5.40 -16.51 22.47
C LEU A 45 -6.29 -15.35 22.03
N PHE A 46 -7.31 -15.03 22.82
CA PHE A 46 -8.18 -13.87 22.60
C PHE A 46 -7.91 -12.81 23.67
N LEU A 47 -7.85 -11.54 23.28
CA LEU A 47 -7.58 -10.43 24.19
C LEU A 47 -8.77 -9.47 24.26
N ALA A 48 -9.16 -9.07 25.47
CA ALA A 48 -10.11 -7.99 25.68
C ALA A 48 -9.65 -6.97 26.72
N TYR A 49 -9.98 -5.70 26.46
CA TYR A 49 -9.64 -4.52 27.25
C TYR A 49 -10.79 -3.50 27.17
N SER A 50 -10.95 -2.64 28.18
CA SER A 50 -11.98 -1.59 28.19
C SER A 50 -11.67 -0.45 27.20
N PHE A 51 -10.39 -0.07 27.08
CA PHE A 51 -9.86 0.83 26.07
C PHE A 51 -8.62 0.23 25.41
N ARG A 52 -8.33 0.58 24.15
CA ARG A 52 -7.15 0.03 23.46
C ARG A 52 -5.86 0.57 24.09
N PRO A 53 -4.90 -0.29 24.49
CA PRO A 53 -3.63 0.14 25.08
C PRO A 53 -2.84 1.10 24.18
N TYR A 54 -2.08 2.02 24.80
CA TYR A 54 -1.21 2.95 24.07
C TYR A 54 0.06 2.26 23.51
N GLN A 55 0.47 1.16 24.12
CA GLN A 55 1.49 0.25 23.62
C GLN A 55 0.95 -1.18 23.68
N MET A 56 1.06 -1.94 22.60
CA MET A 56 0.65 -3.34 22.59
C MET A 56 1.76 -4.24 23.12
N SER A 57 1.38 -5.31 23.82
CA SER A 57 2.30 -6.35 24.25
C SER A 57 2.81 -7.16 23.05
N TYR A 58 3.94 -7.85 23.23
CA TYR A 58 4.50 -8.79 22.26
C TYR A 58 3.67 -10.09 22.10
N LEU A 59 2.49 -10.16 22.72
CA LEU A 59 1.62 -11.34 22.76
C LEU A 59 0.82 -11.47 21.47
N LEU A 60 1.09 -12.52 20.69
CA LEU A 60 0.30 -12.82 19.49
C LEU A 60 -1.10 -13.34 19.87
N THR A 61 -2.15 -12.74 19.32
CA THR A 61 -3.56 -13.07 19.60
C THR A 61 -4.35 -13.36 18.34
N SER A 62 -5.30 -14.30 18.42
CA SER A 62 -6.25 -14.67 17.36
C SER A 62 -7.30 -13.58 17.09
N ALA A 63 -7.69 -12.80 18.10
CA ALA A 63 -8.49 -11.58 17.94
C ALA A 63 -8.36 -10.64 19.15
N GLU A 64 -8.65 -9.36 18.94
CA GLU A 64 -8.74 -8.30 19.95
C GLU A 64 -10.18 -7.77 20.01
N TRP A 65 -10.72 -7.56 21.23
CA TRP A 65 -12.08 -7.04 21.45
C TRP A 65 -12.10 -5.92 22.48
N LEU A 66 -12.96 -4.91 22.27
CA LEU A 66 -13.34 -3.99 23.34
C LEU A 66 -14.31 -4.68 24.30
N TRP A 67 -14.09 -4.53 25.59
CA TRP A 67 -14.88 -5.15 26.66
C TRP A 67 -16.38 -4.88 26.54
N GLU A 68 -16.74 -3.63 26.20
CA GLU A 68 -18.13 -3.22 25.94
C GLU A 68 -18.80 -4.04 24.82
N SER A 69 -18.03 -4.47 23.82
CA SER A 69 -18.53 -5.31 22.72
C SER A 69 -18.75 -6.78 23.12
N LEU A 70 -18.14 -7.23 24.22
CA LEU A 70 -18.35 -8.56 24.80
C LEU A 70 -19.59 -8.61 25.71
N LEU A 71 -19.86 -7.50 26.39
CA LEU A 71 -21.02 -7.32 27.27
C LEU A 71 -22.27 -6.84 26.51
N ALA A 72 -22.13 -6.31 25.30
CA ALA A 72 -23.25 -5.97 24.43
C ALA A 72 -24.13 -7.20 24.13
N GLY A 73 -25.38 -7.15 24.59
CA GLY A 73 -26.38 -8.18 24.30
C GLY A 73 -26.72 -8.27 22.80
N PRO A 74 -27.18 -9.44 22.31
CA PRO A 74 -27.31 -9.70 20.88
C PRO A 74 -28.39 -8.84 20.22
N LEU A 75 -27.99 -7.97 19.30
CA LEU A 75 -28.88 -7.45 18.26
C LEU A 75 -29.19 -8.57 17.25
N THR A 76 -30.48 -8.76 16.97
CA THR A 76 -31.06 -9.68 15.98
C THR A 76 -30.71 -11.18 16.11
N LYS A 77 -31.71 -11.98 16.52
CA LYS A 77 -31.73 -13.42 16.22
C LYS A 77 -31.81 -13.63 14.70
N HIS A 78 -30.80 -14.25 14.09
CA HIS A 78 -30.98 -14.98 12.84
C HIS A 78 -30.10 -16.25 12.83
N SER A 79 -30.77 -17.38 13.09
CA SER A 79 -30.41 -18.75 12.72
C SER A 79 -28.91 -19.12 12.63
N LEU A 80 -28.30 -19.43 13.77
CA LEU A 80 -27.27 -20.47 13.84
C LEU A 80 -27.66 -21.53 14.85
N LEU A 81 -27.79 -22.76 14.34
CA LEU A 81 -27.94 -24.05 15.02
C LEU A 81 -29.19 -24.26 15.90
N SER A 82 -29.95 -25.28 15.51
CA SER A 82 -31.02 -25.90 16.28
C SER A 82 -30.48 -26.66 17.49
N GLU A 83 -31.30 -26.79 18.53
CA GLU A 83 -31.01 -27.65 19.68
C GLU A 83 -30.93 -29.13 19.26
N SER A 84 -29.77 -29.76 19.43
CA SER A 84 -29.64 -31.23 19.50
C SER A 84 -28.33 -31.65 20.16
N GLU A 85 -28.48 -32.43 21.24
CA GLU A 85 -27.56 -33.48 21.73
C GLU A 85 -26.07 -33.13 22.00
N SER A 86 -25.81 -32.75 23.26
CA SER A 86 -24.70 -33.25 24.07
C SER A 86 -23.26 -33.18 23.51
N SER A 87 -22.80 -32.01 23.08
CA SER A 87 -21.37 -31.67 23.19
C SER A 87 -21.09 -31.01 24.54
N VAL A 88 -20.29 -31.64 25.41
CA VAL A 88 -19.83 -31.01 26.66
C VAL A 88 -18.83 -29.92 26.30
N SER A 89 -19.24 -28.65 26.44
CA SER A 89 -18.31 -27.53 26.32
C SER A 89 -17.30 -27.59 27.47
N THR A 90 -16.05 -27.86 27.15
CA THR A 90 -14.93 -27.88 28.12
C THR A 90 -14.36 -26.49 28.39
N ALA A 91 -15.00 -25.42 27.88
CA ALA A 91 -14.59 -24.04 28.13
C ALA A 91 -15.17 -23.53 29.45
N MET A 92 -14.30 -22.99 30.32
CA MET A 92 -14.65 -22.42 31.62
C MET A 92 -14.15 -20.98 31.71
N PHE A 93 -15.01 -20.07 32.18
CA PHE A 93 -14.70 -18.68 32.44
C PHE A 93 -14.23 -18.51 33.90
N HIS A 94 -12.99 -18.07 34.09
CA HIS A 94 -12.37 -17.83 35.39
C HIS A 94 -12.19 -16.33 35.63
N CYS A 95 -12.76 -15.78 36.71
CA CYS A 95 -12.48 -14.42 37.17
C CYS A 95 -11.47 -14.45 38.31
N LYS A 96 -10.24 -13.99 38.02
CA LYS A 96 -9.13 -14.01 38.98
C LYS A 96 -9.34 -13.09 40.19
N LEU A 97 -10.04 -11.95 40.04
CA LEU A 97 -10.19 -10.93 41.10
C LEU A 97 -10.98 -11.44 42.32
N CYS A 98 -11.84 -12.43 42.11
CA CYS A 98 -12.70 -13.06 43.12
C CYS A 98 -12.49 -14.59 43.23
N ARG A 99 -11.79 -15.22 42.28
CA ARG A 99 -11.71 -16.68 42.05
C ARG A 99 -13.09 -17.33 41.80
N PHE A 100 -13.86 -16.73 40.90
CA PHE A 100 -15.14 -17.27 40.45
C PHE A 100 -14.98 -18.05 39.13
N ASP A 101 -15.51 -19.26 39.08
CA ASP A 101 -15.46 -20.14 37.91
C ASP A 101 -16.87 -20.53 37.45
N THR A 102 -17.12 -20.49 36.14
CA THR A 102 -18.40 -20.92 35.54
C THR A 102 -18.24 -21.35 34.09
N ILE A 103 -19.04 -22.32 33.64
CA ILE A 103 -19.14 -22.72 32.22
C ILE A 103 -20.18 -21.91 31.41
N SER A 104 -20.95 -21.04 32.08
CA SER A 104 -21.98 -20.20 31.44
C SER A 104 -21.49 -18.76 31.27
N ILE A 105 -21.45 -18.28 30.01
CA ILE A 105 -21.09 -16.90 29.66
C ILE A 105 -22.04 -15.87 30.30
N ASP A 106 -23.34 -16.20 30.43
CA ASP A 106 -24.31 -15.26 30.99
C ASP A 106 -24.25 -15.22 32.52
N ASN A 107 -23.86 -16.32 33.18
CA ASN A 107 -23.48 -16.29 34.60
C ASN A 107 -22.21 -15.47 34.82
N PHE A 108 -21.24 -15.54 33.89
CA PHE A 108 -20.01 -14.76 33.96
C PHE A 108 -20.28 -13.26 33.78
N ARG A 109 -21.09 -12.89 32.77
CA ARG A 109 -21.61 -11.52 32.58
C ARG A 109 -22.34 -11.01 33.82
N ALA A 110 -23.23 -11.82 34.41
CA ALA A 110 -23.95 -11.45 35.62
C ALA A 110 -22.99 -11.21 36.80
N HIS A 111 -21.97 -12.04 36.99
CA HIS A 111 -20.94 -11.82 38.01
C HIS A 111 -20.19 -10.49 37.82
N LEU A 112 -19.71 -10.22 36.60
CA LEU A 112 -18.94 -9.02 36.26
C LEU A 112 -19.75 -7.73 36.44
N LEU A 113 -21.08 -7.80 36.27
CA LEU A 113 -22.01 -6.68 36.41
C LEU A 113 -22.58 -6.51 37.84
N SER A 114 -22.24 -7.38 38.80
CA SER A 114 -22.85 -7.38 40.15
C SER A 114 -21.88 -7.31 41.33
N ASP A 115 -20.57 -7.47 41.10
CA ASP A 115 -19.53 -7.33 42.14
C ASP A 115 -18.94 -5.90 42.12
N GLU A 116 -19.13 -5.14 43.20
CA GLU A 116 -18.69 -3.75 43.36
C GLU A 116 -17.20 -3.53 43.03
N LYS A 117 -16.36 -4.56 43.17
CA LYS A 117 -14.92 -4.50 42.83
C LYS A 117 -14.66 -4.23 41.35
N HIS A 118 -15.58 -4.61 40.46
CA HIS A 118 -15.46 -4.36 39.02
C HIS A 118 -16.08 -3.01 38.60
N ALA A 119 -16.83 -2.34 39.49
CA ALA A 119 -17.48 -1.06 39.20
C ALA A 119 -16.57 0.16 39.42
N GLN A 120 -15.51 0.04 40.23
CA GLN A 120 -14.71 1.18 40.69
C GLN A 120 -13.73 1.77 39.65
N GLU A 121 -13.51 1.15 38.49
CA GLU A 121 -12.62 1.68 37.45
C GLU A 121 -13.30 2.67 36.48
N GLN A 122 -14.62 2.91 36.59
CA GLN A 122 -15.36 3.78 35.66
C GLN A 122 -15.29 5.29 35.92
N GLU A 123 -14.93 5.78 37.12
CA GLU A 123 -15.11 7.21 37.44
C GLU A 123 -13.97 8.15 36.97
N ASP A 124 -12.72 7.68 36.81
CA ASP A 124 -11.55 8.58 36.67
C ASP A 124 -11.24 9.02 35.21
N TYR A 125 -11.88 8.40 34.20
CA TYR A 125 -11.52 8.59 32.78
C TYR A 125 -12.34 9.65 32.00
N SER A 126 -13.19 10.44 32.67
CA SER A 126 -14.12 11.39 32.02
C SER A 126 -13.48 12.69 31.45
N SER A 127 -12.15 12.85 31.54
CA SER A 127 -11.51 14.17 31.46
C SER A 127 -11.23 14.75 30.05
N LEU A 128 -11.37 13.97 28.97
CA LEU A 128 -10.87 14.35 27.63
C LEU A 128 -11.87 14.88 26.59
N GLN A 129 -13.14 15.13 26.93
CA GLN A 129 -14.12 15.72 25.99
C GLN A 129 -14.14 17.27 25.93
N LYS A 130 -13.33 17.98 26.72
CA LYS A 130 -13.30 19.45 26.79
C LYS A 130 -12.56 20.15 25.63
N ARG A 131 -13.01 19.95 24.38
CA ARG A 131 -12.59 20.80 23.23
C ARG A 131 -13.67 21.21 22.23
N ARG A 132 -14.96 21.09 22.58
CA ARG A 132 -16.09 21.62 21.77
C ARG A 132 -16.48 23.09 22.04
N LEU A 133 -15.62 23.88 22.69
CA LEU A 133 -15.86 25.30 23.01
C LEU A 133 -14.85 26.28 22.36
N LEU A 134 -14.61 26.16 21.04
CA LEU A 134 -13.91 27.20 20.28
C LEU A 134 -14.50 27.50 18.88
N PHE A 135 -15.72 27.02 18.59
CA PHE A 135 -16.40 27.22 17.30
C PHE A 135 -17.60 28.20 17.34
N SER A 136 -17.75 28.96 18.43
CA SER A 136 -18.86 29.91 18.64
C SER A 136 -18.49 31.39 18.50
N LYS A 137 -17.25 31.74 18.12
CA LYS A 137 -16.73 33.13 18.16
C LYS A 137 -16.26 33.76 16.82
N LEU A 138 -16.56 33.15 15.66
CA LEU A 138 -16.28 33.74 14.33
C LEU A 138 -17.52 33.87 13.43
N ARG A 139 -18.69 34.17 14.00
CA ARG A 139 -19.87 34.68 13.28
C ARG A 139 -20.22 36.12 13.71
N LYS A 140 -19.25 37.06 13.66
CA LYS A 140 -19.53 38.48 13.98
C LYS A 140 -18.50 39.54 13.49
N VAL A 141 -18.12 39.55 12.21
CA VAL A 141 -17.69 40.78 11.47
C VAL A 141 -18.02 40.64 9.98
N LYS A 142 -19.24 41.01 9.54
CA LYS A 142 -19.56 41.23 8.10
C LYS A 142 -20.81 42.06 7.83
N GLN A 143 -20.97 43.20 8.48
CA GLN A 143 -21.93 44.27 8.13
C GLN A 143 -21.49 45.58 8.78
N LEU A 144 -21.96 46.73 8.25
CA LEU A 144 -21.37 48.09 8.29
C LEU A 144 -20.15 48.24 7.33
N CYS A 145 -20.11 49.20 6.39
CA CYS A 145 -21.06 50.26 5.97
C CYS A 145 -21.17 50.35 4.42
N THR A 146 -22.14 51.12 3.90
CA THR A 146 -22.42 51.27 2.45
C THR A 146 -22.88 52.68 2.05
N GLY A 147 -22.36 53.21 0.93
CA GLY A 147 -22.76 54.48 0.27
C GLY A 147 -22.03 55.74 0.78
N ILE A 148 -21.98 56.89 0.07
CA ILE A 148 -22.45 57.33 -1.27
C ILE A 148 -21.83 58.74 -1.50
N MET A 149 -21.46 59.32 -2.67
CA MET A 149 -21.52 59.05 -4.13
C MET A 149 -20.12 59.47 -4.76
N ARG A 150 -19.82 60.04 -5.95
CA ARG A 150 -20.49 60.48 -7.22
C ARG A 150 -19.49 60.51 -8.43
N THR A 151 -20.03 60.88 -9.60
CA THR A 151 -19.52 61.44 -10.90
C THR A 151 -18.13 62.13 -11.01
N THR A 152 -17.44 62.29 -12.17
CA THR A 152 -17.73 61.99 -13.61
C THR A 152 -16.46 61.97 -14.49
N PHE A 153 -16.23 60.93 -15.31
CA PHE A 153 -15.70 60.98 -16.71
C PHE A 153 -15.61 59.54 -17.32
N LEU A 154 -15.12 59.42 -18.57
CA LEU A 154 -14.79 58.15 -19.26
C LEU A 154 -15.95 57.16 -19.50
N GLY A 155 -16.97 57.61 -20.24
CA GLY A 155 -18.10 56.77 -20.66
C GLY A 155 -17.87 55.92 -21.92
N LEU A 156 -16.99 56.34 -22.84
CA LEU A 156 -16.99 55.85 -24.24
C LEU A 156 -15.97 54.74 -24.56
N GLU A 157 -14.86 54.61 -23.84
CA GLU A 157 -13.89 53.51 -24.06
C GLU A 157 -14.39 52.16 -23.53
N ARG A 158 -15.37 52.20 -22.61
CA ARG A 158 -15.81 51.03 -21.83
C ARG A 158 -16.62 49.99 -22.62
N GLU A 159 -17.06 50.28 -23.83
CA GLU A 159 -17.87 49.35 -24.64
C GLU A 159 -16.96 48.43 -25.49
N ALA A 160 -15.94 49.00 -26.14
CA ALA A 160 -14.96 48.23 -26.92
C ALA A 160 -14.17 47.24 -26.04
N ASP A 161 -13.72 47.69 -24.87
CA ASP A 161 -12.99 46.84 -23.91
C ASP A 161 -13.89 45.77 -23.25
N LYS A 162 -15.19 46.02 -23.03
CA LYS A 162 -16.15 44.96 -22.63
C LYS A 162 -16.19 43.85 -23.67
N THR A 163 -16.41 44.19 -24.94
CA THR A 163 -16.51 43.19 -26.02
C THR A 163 -15.19 42.43 -26.22
N ALA A 164 -14.05 43.12 -26.10
CA ALA A 164 -12.72 42.50 -26.17
C ALA A 164 -12.37 41.63 -24.94
N LYS A 165 -12.90 41.96 -23.75
CA LYS A 165 -12.78 41.13 -22.53
C LYS A 165 -13.77 39.97 -22.51
N GLN A 166 -14.96 40.14 -23.09
CA GLN A 166 -15.93 39.07 -23.25
C GLN A 166 -15.42 38.04 -24.25
N ARG A 167 -15.01 38.45 -25.47
CA ARG A 167 -14.37 37.54 -26.44
C ARG A 167 -13.11 36.86 -25.89
N ARG A 168 -12.30 37.57 -25.08
CA ARG A 168 -11.17 36.91 -24.37
C ARG A 168 -11.65 35.92 -23.31
N ARG A 169 -12.70 36.20 -22.54
CA ARG A 169 -13.27 35.26 -21.57
C ARG A 169 -13.91 34.05 -22.25
N GLU A 170 -14.58 34.24 -23.37
CA GLU A 170 -15.16 33.18 -24.20
C GLU A 170 -14.03 32.31 -24.77
N TRP A 171 -13.03 32.88 -25.43
CA TRP A 171 -11.84 32.16 -25.90
C TRP A 171 -11.05 31.46 -24.77
N PHE A 172 -10.89 32.10 -23.60
CA PHE A 172 -10.27 31.45 -22.43
C PHE A 172 -11.15 30.34 -21.85
N ASN A 173 -12.48 30.45 -21.91
CA ASN A 173 -13.40 29.41 -21.48
C ASN A 173 -13.47 28.25 -22.48
N GLU A 174 -13.44 28.51 -23.78
CA GLU A 174 -13.30 27.50 -24.84
C GLU A 174 -11.95 26.78 -24.71
N LYS A 175 -10.83 27.52 -24.60
CA LYS A 175 -9.51 26.91 -24.35
C LYS A 175 -9.41 26.22 -22.98
N LYS A 176 -10.27 26.54 -22.01
CA LYS A 176 -10.40 25.84 -20.72
C LYS A 176 -11.34 24.63 -20.79
N ALA A 177 -12.32 24.63 -21.70
CA ALA A 177 -13.19 23.50 -22.00
C ALA A 177 -12.45 22.45 -22.86
N ALA A 178 -11.70 22.88 -23.87
CA ALA A 178 -10.79 22.04 -24.64
C ALA A 178 -9.63 21.49 -23.79
N ARG A 179 -9.19 22.22 -22.75
CA ARG A 179 -8.27 21.72 -21.70
C ARG A 179 -8.96 20.96 -20.56
N LYS A 180 -10.28 20.73 -20.60
CA LYS A 180 -11.01 20.07 -19.50
C LYS A 180 -10.79 18.55 -19.51
N TYR A 181 -10.53 18.00 -20.69
CA TYR A 181 -10.21 16.60 -20.92
C TYR A 181 -8.78 16.52 -21.45
N LYS A 182 -7.98 15.60 -20.92
CA LYS A 182 -6.81 15.06 -21.62
C LYS A 182 -7.26 13.83 -22.42
N SER A 183 -6.54 13.42 -23.45
CA SER A 183 -6.69 12.06 -23.95
C SER A 183 -6.09 11.03 -22.98
N ALA A 184 -6.47 9.76 -23.09
CA ALA A 184 -5.83 8.66 -22.37
C ALA A 184 -4.31 8.65 -22.59
N ARG A 185 -3.87 8.86 -23.84
CA ARG A 185 -2.44 8.95 -24.22
C ARG A 185 -1.72 10.13 -23.54
N GLU A 186 -2.34 11.31 -23.45
CA GLU A 186 -1.79 12.48 -22.74
C GLU A 186 -1.78 12.35 -21.20
N ALA A 187 -2.61 11.45 -20.66
CA ALA A 187 -2.69 11.15 -19.23
C ALA A 187 -1.68 10.07 -18.82
N LEU A 188 -1.55 9.02 -19.62
CA LEU A 188 -0.78 7.80 -19.31
C LEU A 188 0.66 7.84 -19.84
N SER A 189 0.87 8.51 -20.97
CA SER A 189 2.13 8.52 -21.71
C SER A 189 2.44 9.93 -22.27
N PRO A 190 2.54 10.98 -21.43
CA PRO A 190 2.69 12.37 -21.87
C PRO A 190 3.99 12.68 -22.64
N LEU A 191 4.98 11.78 -22.65
CA LEU A 191 6.21 11.88 -23.43
C LEU A 191 6.27 10.88 -24.62
N ALA A 192 5.14 10.29 -25.02
CA ALA A 192 5.08 9.29 -26.10
C ALA A 192 5.55 9.78 -27.48
N ASP A 193 5.58 11.10 -27.70
CA ASP A 193 6.01 11.73 -28.96
C ASP A 193 7.49 12.17 -28.95
N LEU A 194 8.25 11.82 -27.90
CA LEU A 194 9.69 12.11 -27.78
C LEU A 194 10.53 10.84 -27.96
N SER A 195 11.72 10.97 -28.56
CA SER A 195 12.70 9.88 -28.57
C SER A 195 13.10 9.50 -27.14
N TYR A 196 13.47 8.25 -26.89
CA TYR A 196 13.76 7.82 -25.53
C TYR A 196 14.92 8.60 -24.88
N ALA A 197 15.93 8.97 -25.67
CA ALA A 197 17.01 9.86 -25.24
C ALA A 197 16.52 11.25 -24.79
N ASP A 198 15.58 11.86 -25.53
CA ASP A 198 14.97 13.15 -25.15
C ASP A 198 14.15 13.04 -23.86
N GLN A 199 13.47 11.89 -23.64
CA GLN A 199 12.75 11.61 -22.40
C GLN A 199 13.73 11.56 -21.21
N LEU A 200 14.86 10.86 -21.37
CA LEU A 200 15.88 10.70 -20.34
C LEU A 200 16.53 12.05 -19.98
N GLU A 201 16.90 12.89 -20.95
CA GLU A 201 17.45 14.23 -20.65
C GLU A 201 16.42 15.15 -19.98
N GLN A 202 15.13 15.11 -20.36
CA GLN A 202 14.08 15.85 -19.64
C GLN A 202 13.90 15.34 -18.20
N LYS A 203 13.90 14.03 -17.99
CA LYS A 203 13.84 13.40 -16.66
C LYS A 203 15.03 13.82 -15.79
N LYS A 204 16.25 13.76 -16.34
CA LYS A 204 17.53 14.13 -15.71
C LYS A 204 17.56 15.61 -15.31
N ALA A 205 17.18 16.53 -16.19
CA ALA A 205 17.03 17.94 -15.87
C ALA A 205 15.99 18.17 -14.74
N SER A 206 14.87 17.43 -14.77
CA SER A 206 13.85 17.46 -13.71
C SER A 206 14.36 16.92 -12.37
N ILE A 207 15.30 15.97 -12.36
CA ILE A 207 15.91 15.43 -11.14
C ILE A 207 16.94 16.42 -10.56
N MET A 208 17.81 17.00 -11.40
CA MET A 208 18.80 17.99 -10.98
C MET A 208 18.16 19.19 -10.26
N GLN A 209 17.09 19.77 -10.83
CA GLN A 209 16.35 20.88 -10.20
C GLN A 209 15.75 20.52 -8.82
N LYS A 210 15.43 19.25 -8.58
CA LYS A 210 14.92 18.79 -7.27
C LYS A 210 16.04 18.57 -6.25
N LEU A 211 17.23 18.15 -6.70
CA LEU A 211 18.44 18.06 -5.88
C LEU A 211 18.99 19.46 -5.50
N GLU A 212 19.01 20.42 -6.43
CA GLU A 212 19.32 21.83 -6.13
C GLU A 212 18.37 22.42 -5.07
N LYS A 213 17.08 22.06 -5.16
CA LYS A 213 16.04 22.48 -4.21
C LYS A 213 16.25 21.87 -2.81
N LEU A 214 16.83 20.68 -2.69
CA LEU A 214 17.24 20.11 -1.39
C LEU A 214 18.34 20.96 -0.75
N THR A 215 19.44 21.21 -1.45
CA THR A 215 20.52 22.12 -0.99
C THR A 215 19.98 23.50 -0.59
N GLY A 216 19.09 24.05 -1.42
CA GLY A 216 18.46 25.35 -1.20
C GLY A 216 17.47 25.38 -0.03
N ASN A 217 16.96 24.23 0.41
CA ASN A 217 16.13 24.09 1.61
C ASN A 217 16.97 23.86 2.86
N GLU A 218 17.99 23.00 2.82
CA GLU A 218 18.92 22.80 3.94
C GLU A 218 19.63 24.11 4.34
N ARG A 219 20.07 24.90 3.35
CA ARG A 219 20.66 26.23 3.58
C ARG A 219 19.72 27.20 4.32
N LYS A 220 18.39 27.04 4.17
CA LYS A 220 17.36 27.82 4.88
C LYS A 220 16.97 27.21 6.23
N ALA A 221 17.23 25.91 6.42
CA ALA A 221 16.87 25.16 7.62
C ALA A 221 17.97 25.17 8.70
N CYS A 222 19.17 25.64 8.34
CA CYS A 222 20.28 25.94 9.23
C CYS A 222 20.06 27.27 9.98
N PRO A 223 20.22 27.32 11.32
CA PRO A 223 20.12 28.57 12.06
C PRO A 223 21.22 29.59 11.71
N ASN A 224 20.89 30.88 11.81
CA ASN A 224 21.84 31.97 11.59
C ASN A 224 23.01 31.89 12.59
N GLY A 225 24.24 32.10 12.13
CA GLY A 225 25.44 32.09 12.98
C GLY A 225 26.00 30.70 13.31
N LYS A 226 25.35 29.61 12.88
CA LYS A 226 25.93 28.26 12.89
C LYS A 226 26.59 27.97 11.55
N SER A 227 27.60 27.10 11.53
CA SER A 227 28.21 26.62 10.29
C SER A 227 27.17 25.86 9.45
N LEU A 228 27.20 26.09 8.14
CA LEU A 228 26.37 25.33 7.20
C LEU A 228 26.80 23.85 7.20
N PRO A 229 25.87 22.90 6.98
CA PRO A 229 26.23 21.51 6.76
C PRO A 229 27.26 21.36 5.65
N GLU A 230 28.15 20.39 5.79
CA GLU A 230 29.24 20.09 4.86
C GLU A 230 28.74 19.97 3.39
N LEU A 231 27.61 19.27 3.21
CA LEU A 231 26.84 19.19 1.98
C LEU A 231 26.58 20.55 1.33
N VAL A 232 26.09 21.52 2.10
CA VAL A 232 25.69 22.84 1.61
C VAL A 232 26.91 23.71 1.23
N LEU A 233 28.09 23.35 1.74
CA LEU A 233 29.38 23.91 1.33
C LEU A 233 29.87 23.26 0.03
N GLN A 234 30.06 21.93 0.04
CA GLN A 234 30.53 21.12 -1.09
C GLN A 234 29.62 21.19 -2.33
N SER A 235 28.32 21.44 -2.14
CA SER A 235 27.33 21.59 -3.23
C SER A 235 27.79 22.53 -4.35
N ARG A 236 28.59 23.57 -4.05
CA ARG A 236 29.10 24.52 -5.04
C ARG A 236 29.99 23.86 -6.10
N GLU A 237 30.73 22.84 -5.73
CA GLU A 237 31.66 22.11 -6.60
C GLU A 237 30.91 21.13 -7.52
N ILE A 238 29.72 20.68 -7.10
CA ILE A 238 28.81 19.79 -7.85
C ILE A 238 27.57 20.54 -8.40
N GLY A 239 27.74 21.80 -8.83
CA GLY A 239 26.72 22.56 -9.56
C GLY A 239 25.51 23.03 -8.74
N GLY A 240 25.54 22.91 -7.42
CA GLY A 240 24.45 23.25 -6.49
C GLY A 240 23.66 22.04 -5.99
N LEU A 241 23.95 20.83 -6.50
CA LEU A 241 23.29 19.58 -6.09
C LEU A 241 23.62 19.21 -4.64
N SER A 242 22.76 18.43 -4.00
CA SER A 242 22.94 17.96 -2.61
C SER A 242 23.86 16.74 -2.49
N CYS A 243 24.11 16.05 -3.60
CA CYS A 243 25.05 14.95 -3.74
C CYS A 243 25.29 14.73 -5.24
N LYS A 244 26.29 13.93 -5.60
CA LYS A 244 26.58 13.63 -7.03
C LYS A 244 25.41 12.84 -7.63
N LEU A 245 24.82 13.36 -8.71
CA LEU A 245 23.90 12.59 -9.56
C LEU A 245 24.72 11.76 -10.55
N GLU A 246 24.68 10.44 -10.42
CA GLU A 246 25.43 9.51 -11.29
C GLU A 246 24.80 9.38 -12.68
N GLY A 247 23.46 9.47 -12.78
CA GLY A 247 22.72 9.37 -14.04
C GLY A 247 21.32 8.81 -13.88
N ILE A 248 20.79 8.25 -14.97
CA ILE A 248 19.54 7.47 -15.01
C ILE A 248 19.88 6.11 -15.63
N ILE A 249 19.46 5.01 -15.00
CA ILE A 249 19.44 3.69 -15.63
C ILE A 249 18.20 3.57 -16.50
N GLU A 250 18.42 3.21 -17.75
CA GLU A 250 17.40 3.00 -18.77
C GLU A 250 16.51 1.78 -18.48
N SER A 251 15.24 1.83 -18.89
CA SER A 251 14.35 0.67 -18.82
C SER A 251 14.80 -0.39 -19.84
N PRO A 252 14.89 -1.69 -19.46
CA PRO A 252 15.18 -2.76 -20.43
C PRO A 252 14.13 -2.93 -21.54
N LEU A 253 12.92 -2.40 -21.32
CA LEU A 253 11.78 -2.43 -22.25
C LEU A 253 11.08 -1.07 -22.18
N THR A 254 10.83 -0.41 -23.32
CA THR A 254 10.19 0.93 -23.33
C THR A 254 8.71 0.88 -23.66
N ASN A 255 8.31 -0.11 -24.47
CA ASN A 255 6.91 -0.35 -24.85
C ASN A 255 6.37 -1.62 -24.17
N GLY A 256 5.09 -1.66 -23.80
CA GLY A 256 4.44 -2.86 -23.24
C GLY A 256 5.07 -3.41 -21.94
N TYR A 257 5.76 -2.56 -21.17
CA TYR A 257 6.40 -2.96 -19.91
C TYR A 257 5.41 -3.18 -18.77
N ARG A 258 4.23 -2.55 -18.83
CA ARG A 258 3.34 -2.40 -17.67
C ARG A 258 2.54 -3.65 -17.33
N ASN A 259 3.07 -4.49 -16.45
CA ASN A 259 2.47 -5.74 -15.99
C ASN A 259 1.13 -5.59 -15.22
N LYS A 260 0.69 -4.37 -14.88
CA LYS A 260 -0.59 -4.08 -14.24
C LYS A 260 -1.30 -2.88 -14.88
N CYS A 261 -2.43 -3.15 -15.52
CA CYS A 261 -3.31 -2.14 -16.12
C CYS A 261 -4.68 -2.11 -15.44
N GLU A 262 -5.26 -0.91 -15.31
CA GLU A 262 -6.44 -0.64 -14.47
C GLU A 262 -7.48 0.18 -15.25
N PHE A 263 -8.30 -0.51 -16.04
CA PHE A 263 -9.28 0.09 -16.94
C PHE A 263 -10.60 0.37 -16.22
N SER A 264 -11.02 1.63 -16.15
CA SER A 264 -12.34 2.03 -15.64
C SER A 264 -13.42 1.74 -16.68
N THR A 265 -14.61 1.33 -16.24
CA THR A 265 -15.81 1.23 -17.08
C THR A 265 -16.62 2.52 -17.00
N GLY A 266 -17.14 3.02 -18.12
CA GLY A 266 -17.98 4.21 -18.12
C GLY A 266 -18.50 4.54 -19.50
N TYR A 267 -18.59 5.84 -19.81
CA TYR A 267 -19.04 6.35 -21.11
C TYR A 267 -18.01 7.30 -21.70
N SER A 268 -17.89 7.32 -23.03
CA SER A 268 -17.07 8.29 -23.77
C SER A 268 -17.68 9.71 -23.75
N VAL A 269 -16.98 10.68 -24.36
CA VAL A 269 -17.50 12.06 -24.51
C VAL A 269 -18.74 12.08 -25.41
N GLU A 270 -18.85 11.14 -26.32
CA GLU A 270 -19.95 10.89 -27.26
C GLU A 270 -21.08 10.05 -26.64
N GLY A 271 -20.89 9.52 -25.42
CA GLY A 271 -21.87 8.66 -24.74
C GLY A 271 -21.85 7.18 -25.14
N LYS A 272 -20.85 6.71 -25.89
CA LYS A 272 -20.62 5.27 -26.12
C LYS A 272 -20.23 4.60 -24.78
N LEU A 273 -20.63 3.36 -24.53
CA LEU A 273 -20.06 2.56 -23.43
C LEU A 273 -18.57 2.27 -23.72
N THR A 274 -17.71 2.49 -22.72
CA THR A 274 -16.25 2.39 -22.88
C THR A 274 -15.57 1.70 -21.70
N VAL A 275 -14.58 0.84 -22.00
CA VAL A 275 -13.60 0.30 -21.05
C VAL A 275 -12.23 0.92 -21.36
N GLY A 276 -11.67 1.67 -20.42
CA GLY A 276 -10.49 2.48 -20.70
C GLY A 276 -10.05 3.35 -19.53
N PHE A 277 -9.63 4.58 -19.80
CA PHE A 277 -9.10 5.49 -18.77
C PHE A 277 -9.92 6.79 -18.66
N MET A 278 -10.08 7.28 -17.42
CA MET A 278 -10.78 8.53 -17.15
C MET A 278 -9.99 9.74 -17.66
N LEU A 279 -10.63 10.60 -18.45
CA LEU A 279 -9.99 11.75 -19.13
C LEU A 279 -9.63 12.94 -18.21
N GLY A 280 -9.74 12.77 -16.89
CA GLY A 280 -9.48 13.81 -15.91
C GLY A 280 -10.05 13.50 -14.54
N ASN A 281 -9.83 14.41 -13.59
CA ASN A 281 -10.21 14.21 -12.20
C ASN A 281 -11.73 14.36 -11.97
N PHE A 282 -12.30 13.46 -11.17
CA PHE A 282 -13.70 13.54 -10.72
C PHE A 282 -14.03 14.89 -10.03
N SER A 283 -13.07 15.48 -9.31
CA SER A 283 -13.21 16.81 -8.69
C SER A 283 -13.32 17.98 -9.68
N ALA A 284 -13.00 17.77 -10.97
CA ALA A 284 -13.26 18.71 -12.07
C ALA A 284 -14.59 18.42 -12.80
N GLY A 285 -15.40 17.48 -12.29
CA GLY A 285 -16.61 17.01 -12.94
C GLY A 285 -16.33 16.25 -14.24
N VAL A 286 -15.22 15.50 -14.28
CA VAL A 286 -14.85 14.62 -15.41
C VAL A 286 -15.07 13.16 -15.00
N THR A 287 -15.84 12.46 -15.81
CA THR A 287 -16.13 11.01 -15.71
C THR A 287 -16.10 10.30 -17.06
N ALA A 288 -15.77 11.02 -18.14
CA ALA A 288 -15.62 10.44 -19.47
C ALA A 288 -14.44 9.46 -19.51
N VAL A 289 -14.60 8.36 -20.25
CA VAL A 289 -13.64 7.26 -20.40
C VAL A 289 -13.30 7.08 -21.88
N GLU A 290 -12.00 7.01 -22.20
CA GLU A 290 -11.49 6.73 -23.55
C GLU A 290 -10.73 5.41 -23.57
N GLU A 291 -10.86 4.66 -24.66
CA GLU A 291 -10.14 3.40 -24.91
C GLU A 291 -8.62 3.62 -24.90
N ALA A 292 -7.83 2.59 -24.59
CA ALA A 292 -6.37 2.68 -24.39
C ALA A 292 -5.54 2.78 -25.70
N VAL A 293 -6.02 3.57 -26.66
CA VAL A 293 -5.46 3.69 -28.01
C VAL A 293 -4.11 4.42 -27.97
N ASN A 294 -3.12 3.91 -28.71
CA ASN A 294 -1.79 4.50 -28.87
C ASN A 294 -1.04 4.83 -27.56
N CYS A 295 -1.31 4.09 -26.49
CA CYS A 295 -0.64 4.22 -25.17
C CYS A 295 0.56 3.24 -25.07
N PRO A 296 1.79 3.64 -25.45
CA PRO A 296 2.93 2.72 -25.63
C PRO A 296 3.34 1.94 -24.38
N ASN A 297 3.07 2.47 -23.18
CA ASN A 297 3.41 1.80 -21.93
C ASN A 297 2.50 0.62 -21.58
N ILE A 298 1.37 0.43 -22.27
CA ILE A 298 0.41 -0.65 -22.04
C ILE A 298 0.66 -1.80 -23.03
N SER A 299 0.57 -3.06 -22.57
CA SER A 299 0.70 -4.25 -23.42
C SER A 299 -0.46 -4.36 -24.42
N LYS A 300 -0.24 -5.02 -25.56
CA LYS A 300 -1.32 -5.21 -26.54
C LYS A 300 -2.34 -6.21 -25.96
N LEU A 301 -1.89 -7.21 -25.20
CA LEU A 301 -2.68 -8.15 -24.40
C LEU A 301 -3.68 -7.46 -23.45
N ALA A 302 -3.25 -6.49 -22.63
CA ALA A 302 -4.14 -5.83 -21.69
C ALA A 302 -5.23 -5.02 -22.39
N CYS A 303 -4.88 -4.34 -23.50
CA CYS A 303 -5.87 -3.66 -24.35
C CYS A 303 -6.90 -4.64 -24.94
N ARG A 304 -6.48 -5.83 -25.37
CA ARG A 304 -7.40 -6.87 -25.88
C ARG A 304 -8.36 -7.36 -24.81
N TYR A 305 -7.91 -7.54 -23.56
CA TYR A 305 -8.80 -7.86 -22.45
C TYR A 305 -9.80 -6.74 -22.12
N ALA A 306 -9.39 -5.48 -22.23
CA ALA A 306 -10.31 -4.35 -22.15
C ALA A 306 -11.38 -4.39 -23.26
N SER A 307 -10.99 -4.69 -24.51
CA SER A 307 -11.94 -4.85 -25.63
C SER A 307 -12.91 -6.03 -25.43
N ILE A 308 -12.42 -7.18 -24.95
CA ILE A 308 -13.28 -8.35 -24.64
C ILE A 308 -14.32 -7.98 -23.58
N PHE A 309 -13.90 -7.28 -22.52
CA PHE A 309 -14.82 -6.82 -21.48
C PHE A 309 -15.82 -5.79 -22.02
N GLN A 310 -15.40 -4.86 -22.89
CA GLN A 310 -16.29 -3.89 -23.51
C GLN A 310 -17.40 -4.57 -24.32
N SER A 311 -17.07 -5.56 -25.16
CA SER A 311 -18.06 -6.32 -25.95
C SER A 311 -18.87 -7.36 -25.15
N PHE A 312 -18.53 -7.58 -23.88
CA PHE A 312 -19.40 -8.22 -22.90
C PHE A 312 -20.37 -7.19 -22.28
N LEU A 313 -19.87 -6.03 -21.85
CA LEU A 313 -20.67 -4.95 -21.25
C LEU A 313 -21.70 -4.34 -22.21
N GLU A 314 -21.45 -4.40 -23.53
CA GLU A 314 -22.42 -4.05 -24.58
C GLU A 314 -23.62 -5.02 -24.65
N LYS A 315 -23.57 -6.17 -23.96
CA LYS A 315 -24.60 -7.23 -23.91
C LYS A 315 -25.18 -7.47 -22.51
N SER A 316 -24.40 -7.18 -21.47
CA SER A 316 -24.79 -7.21 -20.05
C SER A 316 -26.10 -6.49 -19.80
N ARG A 317 -26.97 -7.07 -18.97
CA ARG A 317 -28.20 -6.42 -18.48
C ARG A 317 -27.90 -5.39 -17.40
N LEU A 318 -26.81 -5.60 -16.66
CA LEU A 318 -26.39 -4.75 -15.55
C LEU A 318 -25.64 -3.50 -16.04
N PRO A 319 -25.96 -2.30 -15.50
CA PRO A 319 -25.37 -1.04 -15.97
C PRO A 319 -23.96 -0.79 -15.43
N VAL A 320 -23.16 -0.03 -16.17
CA VAL A 320 -21.85 0.48 -15.70
C VAL A 320 -22.00 1.53 -14.59
N TRP A 321 -21.01 1.61 -13.72
CA TRP A 321 -21.00 2.42 -12.50
C TRP A 321 -21.03 3.93 -12.78
N ASN A 322 -22.05 4.60 -12.24
CA ASN A 322 -22.19 6.03 -12.33
C ASN A 322 -21.67 6.72 -11.05
N ARG A 323 -20.40 7.16 -11.08
CA ARG A 323 -19.75 7.86 -9.95
C ARG A 323 -20.49 9.10 -9.41
N PHE A 324 -21.33 9.77 -10.20
CA PHE A 324 -22.11 10.92 -9.71
C PHE A 324 -23.34 10.47 -8.91
N LYS A 325 -24.03 9.42 -9.37
CA LYS A 325 -25.20 8.86 -8.69
C LYS A 325 -24.84 7.87 -7.58
N SER A 326 -23.60 7.36 -7.58
CA SER A 326 -23.12 6.25 -6.74
C SER A 326 -24.00 5.00 -6.87
N CYS A 327 -24.33 4.64 -8.11
CA CYS A 327 -25.17 3.49 -8.46
C CYS A 327 -24.69 2.80 -9.75
N GLY A 328 -25.15 1.57 -9.95
CA GLY A 328 -24.75 0.70 -11.06
C GLY A 328 -23.87 -0.45 -10.57
N PHE A 329 -23.44 -1.31 -11.49
CA PHE A 329 -22.83 -2.60 -11.14
C PHE A 329 -21.35 -2.67 -11.54
N TRP A 330 -21.01 -2.65 -12.84
CA TRP A 330 -19.64 -2.82 -13.33
C TRP A 330 -18.79 -1.56 -13.11
N ARG A 331 -17.58 -1.67 -12.53
CA ARG A 331 -16.77 -0.49 -12.11
C ARG A 331 -15.39 -0.39 -12.78
N GLN A 332 -14.68 -1.52 -12.88
CA GLN A 332 -13.28 -1.56 -13.33
C GLN A 332 -12.88 -2.97 -13.77
N LEU A 333 -11.97 -3.06 -14.74
CA LEU A 333 -11.17 -4.25 -15.02
C LEU A 333 -9.71 -3.97 -14.65
N THR A 334 -9.13 -4.79 -13.78
CA THR A 334 -7.68 -4.88 -13.60
C THR A 334 -7.16 -6.08 -14.40
N VAL A 335 -6.14 -5.85 -15.22
CA VAL A 335 -5.35 -6.91 -15.85
C VAL A 335 -3.99 -6.92 -15.16
N ARG A 336 -3.57 -8.07 -14.61
CA ARG A 336 -2.20 -8.33 -14.16
C ARG A 336 -1.57 -9.43 -15.01
N GLU A 337 -0.28 -9.28 -15.29
CA GLU A 337 0.50 -10.15 -16.17
C GLU A 337 1.69 -10.74 -15.42
N GLY A 338 1.97 -12.02 -15.64
CA GLY A 338 3.10 -12.76 -15.05
C GLY A 338 4.00 -13.31 -16.14
N SER A 339 5.30 -12.99 -16.07
CA SER A 339 6.29 -13.29 -17.10
C SER A 339 6.97 -14.64 -16.90
N LYS A 340 7.39 -15.25 -18.02
CA LYS A 340 8.27 -16.43 -18.06
C LYS A 340 9.64 -16.09 -17.46
N PRO A 341 10.27 -17.01 -16.70
CA PRO A 341 11.60 -16.77 -16.15
C PRO A 341 12.64 -16.59 -17.27
N GLY A 342 13.54 -15.61 -17.12
CA GLY A 342 14.71 -15.42 -17.98
C GLY A 342 14.43 -14.88 -19.40
N VAL A 343 13.21 -14.46 -19.72
CA VAL A 343 12.86 -13.95 -21.06
C VAL A 343 13.04 -12.42 -21.15
N VAL A 344 14.19 -11.99 -21.69
CA VAL A 344 14.39 -10.61 -22.16
C VAL A 344 13.94 -10.53 -23.62
N SER A 345 12.70 -10.08 -23.84
CA SER A 345 12.12 -9.83 -25.18
C SER A 345 12.48 -8.44 -25.71
N SER A 346 12.43 -8.25 -27.02
CA SER A 346 12.39 -6.92 -27.64
C SER A 346 11.06 -6.19 -27.36
N ASP A 347 11.02 -4.88 -27.60
CA ASP A 347 9.78 -4.07 -27.56
C ASP A 347 8.70 -4.57 -28.56
N GLU A 348 9.09 -5.28 -29.63
CA GLU A 348 8.15 -5.79 -30.64
C GLU A 348 7.42 -7.06 -30.16
N ASP A 349 8.17 -8.01 -29.59
CA ASP A 349 7.71 -9.31 -29.07
C ASP A 349 7.30 -9.26 -27.58
N ALA A 350 7.14 -8.07 -27.01
CA ALA A 350 6.89 -7.82 -25.59
C ALA A 350 5.82 -8.75 -24.95
N ASP A 351 4.68 -8.96 -25.61
CA ASP A 351 3.58 -9.79 -25.11
C ASP A 351 3.95 -11.29 -25.03
N SER A 352 4.91 -11.77 -25.82
CA SER A 352 5.30 -13.19 -25.89
C SER A 352 5.93 -13.72 -24.60
N ARG A 353 6.45 -12.82 -23.75
CA ARG A 353 7.02 -13.17 -22.44
C ARG A 353 5.96 -13.60 -21.41
N ILE A 354 4.70 -13.23 -21.61
CA ILE A 354 3.62 -13.45 -20.66
C ILE A 354 3.25 -14.95 -20.64
N ALA A 355 3.03 -15.50 -19.43
CA ALA A 355 2.59 -16.88 -19.20
C ALA A 355 1.33 -16.96 -18.34
N GLU A 356 1.22 -16.12 -17.31
CA GLU A 356 0.09 -16.10 -16.38
C GLU A 356 -0.63 -14.74 -16.50
N VAL A 357 -1.97 -14.74 -16.42
CA VAL A 357 -2.77 -13.50 -16.43
C VAL A 357 -3.90 -13.63 -15.43
N MET A 358 -4.00 -12.62 -14.56
CA MET A 358 -5.11 -12.43 -13.64
C MET A 358 -5.99 -11.28 -14.11
N LEU A 359 -7.26 -11.57 -14.32
CA LEU A 359 -8.29 -10.57 -14.47
C LEU A 359 -8.98 -10.37 -13.11
N MET A 360 -9.08 -9.14 -12.64
CA MET A 360 -9.87 -8.78 -11.46
C MET A 360 -10.90 -7.71 -11.85
N VAL A 361 -12.18 -8.08 -11.89
CA VAL A 361 -13.29 -7.17 -12.21
C VAL A 361 -13.89 -6.62 -10.93
N GLN A 362 -13.91 -5.30 -10.78
CA GLN A 362 -14.55 -4.63 -9.66
C GLN A 362 -16.03 -4.35 -9.98
N VAL A 363 -16.92 -4.72 -9.05
CA VAL A 363 -18.38 -4.59 -9.16
C VAL A 363 -18.99 -3.92 -7.91
N CYS A 364 -20.30 -3.71 -7.88
CA CYS A 364 -21.07 -3.33 -6.70
C CYS A 364 -22.41 -4.08 -6.67
N THR A 365 -22.53 -5.12 -5.85
CA THR A 365 -23.75 -5.97 -5.81
C THR A 365 -24.93 -5.35 -5.07
N LYS A 366 -24.70 -4.30 -4.26
CA LYS A 366 -25.61 -3.75 -3.23
C LYS A 366 -27.09 -3.67 -3.60
N ASP A 367 -27.40 -3.31 -4.85
CA ASP A 367 -28.74 -3.02 -5.33
C ASP A 367 -29.11 -3.94 -6.53
N THR A 368 -28.69 -5.21 -6.51
CA THR A 368 -28.87 -6.21 -7.59
C THR A 368 -29.22 -7.59 -7.02
N ASP A 369 -30.04 -8.37 -7.73
CA ASP A 369 -30.50 -9.70 -7.31
C ASP A 369 -29.39 -10.77 -7.40
N GLU A 370 -29.28 -11.66 -6.41
CA GLU A 370 -28.18 -12.64 -6.33
C GLU A 370 -28.18 -13.65 -7.50
N ALA A 371 -29.34 -14.01 -8.05
CA ALA A 371 -29.42 -14.90 -9.21
C ALA A 371 -29.06 -14.16 -10.51
N GLU A 372 -29.38 -12.86 -10.62
CA GLU A 372 -28.89 -12.02 -11.72
C GLU A 372 -27.37 -11.84 -11.66
N VAL A 373 -26.82 -11.56 -10.48
CA VAL A 373 -25.36 -11.49 -10.23
C VAL A 373 -24.67 -12.82 -10.57
N ALA A 374 -25.24 -13.96 -10.16
CA ALA A 374 -24.68 -15.28 -10.48
C ALA A 374 -24.67 -15.54 -12.00
N THR A 375 -25.76 -15.21 -12.69
CA THR A 375 -25.89 -15.35 -14.15
C THR A 375 -24.86 -14.49 -14.89
N GLU A 376 -24.76 -13.21 -14.54
CA GLU A 376 -23.83 -12.26 -15.17
C GLU A 376 -22.36 -12.60 -14.88
N PHE A 377 -22.03 -13.20 -13.73
CA PHE A 377 -20.68 -13.73 -13.46
C PHE A 377 -20.36 -14.98 -14.30
N GLU A 378 -21.33 -15.85 -14.59
CA GLU A 378 -21.12 -17.02 -15.46
C GLU A 378 -20.88 -16.59 -16.91
N GLU A 379 -21.69 -15.66 -17.43
CA GLU A 379 -21.53 -15.10 -18.77
C GLU A 379 -20.24 -14.27 -18.91
N LEU A 380 -19.83 -13.54 -17.87
CA LEU A 380 -18.53 -12.85 -17.82
C LEU A 380 -17.36 -13.84 -17.95
N ALA A 381 -17.42 -14.96 -17.24
CA ALA A 381 -16.38 -15.99 -17.27
C ALA A 381 -16.30 -16.68 -18.64
N LYS A 382 -17.45 -17.00 -19.25
CA LYS A 382 -17.52 -17.49 -20.64
C LYS A 382 -16.93 -16.48 -21.62
N ALA A 383 -17.34 -15.21 -21.56
CA ALA A 383 -16.89 -14.17 -22.47
C ALA A 383 -15.36 -13.96 -22.42
N PHE A 384 -14.75 -13.97 -21.23
CA PHE A 384 -13.28 -13.92 -21.12
C PHE A 384 -12.60 -15.19 -21.64
N ALA A 385 -13.10 -16.38 -21.30
CA ALA A 385 -12.51 -17.64 -21.77
C ALA A 385 -12.63 -17.81 -23.30
N GLU A 386 -13.73 -17.36 -23.91
CA GLU A 386 -13.91 -17.34 -25.36
C GLU A 386 -13.05 -16.28 -26.04
N GLY A 387 -13.05 -15.03 -25.55
CA GLY A 387 -12.24 -13.94 -26.11
C GLY A 387 -10.72 -14.21 -26.03
N ALA A 388 -10.27 -14.90 -24.97
CA ALA A 388 -8.89 -15.35 -24.81
C ALA A 388 -8.53 -16.47 -25.82
N ARG A 389 -9.44 -17.43 -26.06
CA ARG A 389 -9.22 -18.54 -27.02
C ARG A 389 -9.35 -18.14 -28.49
N ALA A 390 -10.32 -17.27 -28.82
CA ALA A 390 -10.57 -16.77 -30.18
C ALA A 390 -9.55 -15.71 -30.64
N SER A 391 -8.77 -15.18 -29.70
CA SER A 391 -7.64 -14.29 -29.98
C SER A 391 -6.53 -14.99 -30.78
N SER A 392 -5.93 -14.28 -31.72
CA SER A 392 -4.67 -14.69 -32.38
C SER A 392 -3.51 -13.76 -31.97
N PRO A 393 -2.37 -14.29 -31.46
CA PRO A 393 -2.29 -15.58 -30.78
C PRO A 393 -3.27 -15.64 -29.59
N PRO A 394 -3.61 -16.84 -29.09
CA PRO A 394 -4.46 -16.98 -27.90
C PRO A 394 -3.86 -16.28 -26.69
N LEU A 395 -4.69 -15.63 -25.89
CA LEU A 395 -4.24 -14.94 -24.69
C LEU A 395 -4.18 -15.94 -23.52
N PRO A 396 -3.10 -15.96 -22.72
CA PRO A 396 -3.13 -16.65 -21.43
C PRO A 396 -4.21 -16.04 -20.54
N LEU A 397 -4.99 -16.89 -19.88
CA LEU A 397 -5.95 -16.55 -18.83
C LEU A 397 -5.83 -17.62 -17.75
N THR A 398 -5.28 -17.28 -16.58
CA THR A 398 -5.00 -18.26 -15.52
C THR A 398 -5.82 -18.02 -14.25
N VAL A 399 -6.26 -16.78 -14.01
CA VAL A 399 -7.10 -16.43 -12.86
C VAL A 399 -8.16 -15.40 -13.24
N LEU A 400 -9.41 -15.60 -12.81
CA LEU A 400 -10.49 -14.62 -12.89
C LEU A 400 -11.09 -14.39 -11.50
N VAL A 401 -11.06 -13.15 -11.02
CA VAL A 401 -11.59 -12.75 -9.71
C VAL A 401 -12.59 -11.60 -9.88
N VAL A 402 -13.62 -11.58 -9.05
CA VAL A 402 -14.48 -10.42 -8.85
C VAL A 402 -14.16 -9.78 -7.50
N GLN A 403 -14.06 -8.45 -7.45
CA GLN A 403 -13.98 -7.66 -6.23
C GLN A 403 -15.27 -6.86 -6.04
N ASP A 404 -16.03 -7.13 -4.99
CA ASP A 404 -17.28 -6.42 -4.72
C ASP A 404 -17.03 -5.19 -3.85
N HIS A 405 -17.20 -4.01 -4.43
CA HIS A 405 -16.86 -2.72 -3.82
C HIS A 405 -18.03 -1.74 -3.86
N VAL A 406 -18.58 -1.44 -2.68
CA VAL A 406 -19.75 -0.57 -2.47
C VAL A 406 -19.38 0.92 -2.33
N GLY A 407 -18.09 1.28 -2.40
CA GLY A 407 -17.62 2.66 -2.23
C GLY A 407 -17.90 3.59 -3.42
N ILE A 408 -17.64 4.89 -3.26
CA ILE A 408 -17.84 5.90 -4.32
C ILE A 408 -16.68 5.89 -5.34
N SER A 409 -15.45 5.74 -4.85
CA SER A 409 -14.24 5.68 -5.68
C SER A 409 -13.95 4.25 -6.15
N ASN A 410 -12.91 4.03 -6.94
CA ASN A 410 -12.47 2.68 -7.29
C ASN A 410 -11.41 2.11 -6.31
N VAL A 411 -10.96 2.92 -5.34
CA VAL A 411 -10.02 2.48 -4.30
C VAL A 411 -10.79 1.62 -3.30
N ALA A 412 -10.76 0.31 -3.52
CA ALA A 412 -11.26 -0.68 -2.58
C ALA A 412 -10.35 -0.76 -1.32
N PRO A 413 -10.92 -0.99 -0.12
CA PRO A 413 -10.13 -1.25 1.07
C PRO A 413 -9.49 -2.66 1.03
N PRO A 414 -8.51 -2.99 1.89
CA PRO A 414 -7.79 -4.27 1.84
C PRO A 414 -8.66 -5.51 2.12
N ASP A 415 -9.75 -5.33 2.85
CA ASP A 415 -10.76 -6.33 3.27
C ASP A 415 -11.94 -6.47 2.27
N CYS A 416 -11.91 -5.73 1.15
CA CYS A 416 -12.98 -5.74 0.15
C CYS A 416 -13.17 -7.16 -0.43
N PRO A 417 -14.38 -7.77 -0.37
CA PRO A 417 -14.60 -9.17 -0.73
C PRO A 417 -14.10 -9.55 -2.12
N LEU A 418 -13.41 -10.68 -2.20
CA LEU A 418 -12.89 -11.28 -3.44
C LEU A 418 -13.55 -12.64 -3.68
N ARG A 419 -14.15 -12.83 -4.86
CA ARG A 419 -14.72 -14.11 -5.33
C ARG A 419 -13.93 -14.62 -6.53
N LEU A 420 -13.29 -15.78 -6.40
CA LEU A 420 -12.72 -16.49 -7.54
C LEU A 420 -13.85 -17.02 -8.43
N LEU A 421 -13.76 -16.83 -9.75
CA LEU A 421 -14.66 -17.44 -10.73
C LEU A 421 -13.95 -18.58 -11.47
N PRO A 422 -14.64 -19.70 -11.75
CA PRO A 422 -14.09 -20.76 -12.61
C PRO A 422 -13.95 -20.25 -14.05
N ILE A 423 -12.88 -20.66 -14.74
CA ILE A 423 -12.64 -20.35 -16.16
C ILE A 423 -13.12 -21.56 -16.98
N PRO A 424 -14.13 -21.42 -17.86
CA PRO A 424 -14.62 -22.54 -18.67
C PRO A 424 -13.55 -23.12 -19.60
N MET A 425 -13.31 -24.42 -19.46
CA MET A 425 -12.49 -25.21 -20.37
C MET A 425 -13.27 -25.58 -21.65
N SER A 426 -12.61 -26.16 -22.65
CA SER A 426 -13.27 -26.71 -23.84
C SER A 426 -13.77 -28.14 -23.60
N ASP A 427 -15.01 -28.46 -23.97
CA ASP A 427 -15.73 -29.72 -23.65
C ASP A 427 -15.12 -31.03 -24.18
N ASN A 428 -13.98 -30.99 -24.88
CA ASN A 428 -13.30 -32.18 -25.41
C ASN A 428 -12.32 -32.79 -24.40
N GLY A 429 -12.84 -33.38 -23.33
CA GLY A 429 -12.04 -34.16 -22.38
C GLY A 429 -12.84 -34.64 -21.17
N THR A 430 -12.98 -35.96 -21.02
CA THR A 430 -13.63 -36.68 -19.92
C THR A 430 -13.65 -35.95 -18.58
N HIS A 431 -14.84 -35.81 -17.98
CA HIS A 431 -15.00 -35.38 -16.58
C HIS A 431 -14.13 -36.23 -15.65
N GLN A 432 -13.06 -35.63 -15.13
CA GLN A 432 -12.53 -35.98 -13.83
C GLN A 432 -13.09 -34.98 -12.84
N ASP A 433 -13.82 -35.47 -11.84
CA ASP A 433 -14.28 -34.63 -10.73
C ASP A 433 -13.07 -34.15 -9.92
N GLN A 434 -12.54 -32.98 -10.28
CA GLN A 434 -11.69 -32.18 -9.39
C GLN A 434 -12.54 -31.84 -8.16
N PRO A 435 -12.22 -32.36 -6.97
CA PRO A 435 -13.12 -32.27 -5.83
C PRO A 435 -13.31 -30.81 -5.41
N THR A 436 -14.56 -30.41 -5.21
CA THR A 436 -14.97 -29.07 -4.78
C THR A 436 -14.68 -28.84 -3.28
N ASN A 437 -13.39 -28.81 -2.92
CA ASN A 437 -12.89 -28.17 -1.70
C ASN A 437 -11.39 -27.87 -1.78
N VAL A 438 -10.98 -26.72 -1.21
CA VAL A 438 -9.58 -26.22 -1.16
C VAL A 438 -9.01 -25.86 -2.55
N LEU A 439 -9.71 -25.00 -3.29
CA LEU A 439 -9.05 -24.19 -4.33
C LEU A 439 -8.10 -23.20 -3.66
N THR A 440 -6.82 -23.24 -4.05
CA THR A 440 -5.77 -22.35 -3.52
C THR A 440 -6.08 -20.88 -3.82
N GLU A 441 -5.88 -20.02 -2.82
CA GLU A 441 -5.98 -18.56 -2.90
C GLU A 441 -5.48 -17.97 -4.25
N ALA A 442 -6.34 -17.20 -4.91
CA ALA A 442 -6.13 -16.66 -6.25
C ALA A 442 -4.80 -15.90 -6.40
N ARG A 443 -3.82 -16.45 -7.15
CA ARG A 443 -2.53 -15.82 -7.45
C ARG A 443 -2.04 -16.11 -8.86
N ILE A 444 -1.24 -15.19 -9.39
CA ILE A 444 -0.35 -15.44 -10.52
C ILE A 444 1.11 -15.27 -10.09
N HIS A 445 2.05 -15.57 -10.99
CA HIS A 445 3.46 -15.48 -10.71
C HIS A 445 4.21 -14.66 -11.76
N ASP A 446 5.10 -13.79 -11.29
CA ASP A 446 6.10 -13.10 -12.12
C ASP A 446 7.50 -13.45 -11.59
N HIS A 447 8.55 -13.11 -12.33
CA HIS A 447 9.93 -13.42 -11.96
C HIS A 447 10.77 -12.13 -11.87
N ILE A 448 11.52 -11.98 -10.77
CA ILE A 448 12.52 -10.91 -10.62
C ILE A 448 13.88 -11.58 -10.42
N ASN A 449 14.79 -11.38 -11.36
CA ASN A 449 15.96 -12.22 -11.58
C ASN A 449 15.52 -13.70 -11.70
N ASN A 450 16.23 -14.62 -11.04
CA ASN A 450 15.89 -16.05 -11.03
C ASN A 450 14.84 -16.44 -9.97
N LEU A 451 14.15 -15.47 -9.35
CA LEU A 451 13.23 -15.71 -8.23
C LEU A 451 11.78 -15.56 -8.67
N ARG A 452 10.96 -16.59 -8.40
CA ARG A 452 9.51 -16.56 -8.62
C ARG A 452 8.81 -15.87 -7.45
N PHE A 453 7.99 -14.87 -7.76
CA PHE A 453 7.13 -14.18 -6.81
C PHE A 453 5.68 -14.58 -7.06
N SER A 454 4.94 -14.88 -6.00
CA SER A 454 3.51 -15.18 -6.02
C SER A 454 2.72 -13.92 -5.66
N ILE A 455 1.78 -13.52 -6.54
CA ILE A 455 1.15 -12.20 -6.55
C ILE A 455 -0.37 -12.37 -6.40
N SER A 456 -0.92 -11.86 -5.28
CA SER A 456 -2.36 -11.81 -5.03
C SER A 456 -3.08 -10.65 -5.76
N PRO A 457 -4.42 -10.63 -5.83
CA PRO A 457 -5.15 -9.68 -6.67
C PRO A 457 -4.99 -8.23 -6.23
N THR A 458 -4.79 -7.99 -4.93
CA THR A 458 -4.64 -6.69 -4.30
C THR A 458 -3.18 -6.30 -4.00
N ALA A 459 -2.24 -7.25 -4.02
CA ALA A 459 -0.82 -7.01 -3.73
C ALA A 459 -0.17 -5.86 -4.51
N PHE A 460 0.69 -5.10 -3.85
CA PHE A 460 1.65 -4.25 -4.56
C PHE A 460 2.78 -5.10 -5.15
N PHE A 461 3.14 -4.78 -6.38
CA PHE A 461 4.26 -5.35 -7.12
C PHE A 461 4.71 -4.29 -8.12
N GLN A 462 6.01 -4.19 -8.42
CA GLN A 462 6.50 -3.13 -9.31
C GLN A 462 5.98 -3.33 -10.73
N VAL A 463 5.47 -2.26 -11.35
CA VAL A 463 4.72 -2.36 -12.61
C VAL A 463 5.60 -2.57 -13.85
N ASN A 464 6.92 -2.43 -13.70
CA ASN A 464 7.92 -2.67 -14.74
C ASN A 464 8.98 -3.62 -14.17
N THR A 465 8.78 -4.92 -14.36
CA THR A 465 9.58 -5.97 -13.71
C THR A 465 11.07 -5.85 -14.05
N GLY A 466 11.42 -5.66 -15.33
CA GLY A 466 12.82 -5.55 -15.77
C GLY A 466 13.53 -4.29 -15.26
N ALA A 467 12.83 -3.15 -15.15
CA ALA A 467 13.42 -1.95 -14.53
C ALA A 467 13.52 -2.09 -12.99
N ALA A 468 12.61 -2.83 -12.35
CA ALA A 468 12.70 -3.15 -10.93
C ALA A 468 13.90 -4.06 -10.60
N GLU A 469 14.26 -5.01 -11.47
CA GLU A 469 15.51 -5.79 -11.35
C GLU A 469 16.74 -4.88 -11.29
N LYS A 470 16.80 -3.86 -12.16
CA LYS A 470 17.89 -2.86 -12.16
C LYS A 470 17.89 -2.02 -10.88
N LEU A 471 16.71 -1.59 -10.43
CA LEU A 471 16.52 -0.81 -9.20
C LEU A 471 16.99 -1.57 -7.95
N TYR A 472 16.64 -2.84 -7.82
CA TYR A 472 17.01 -3.66 -6.67
C TYR A 472 18.49 -4.08 -6.70
N SER A 473 19.03 -4.36 -7.89
CA SER A 473 20.47 -4.60 -8.07
C SER A 473 21.28 -3.37 -7.65
N LEU A 474 20.91 -2.19 -8.17
CA LEU A 474 21.50 -0.90 -7.80
C LEU A 474 21.43 -0.63 -6.29
N ALA A 475 20.29 -0.91 -5.65
CA ALA A 475 20.13 -0.72 -4.21
C ALA A 475 21.06 -1.65 -3.42
N GLY A 476 21.17 -2.93 -3.79
CA GLY A 476 22.09 -3.88 -3.16
C GLY A 476 23.58 -3.56 -3.38
N ASP A 477 23.94 -3.03 -4.56
CA ASP A 477 25.31 -2.61 -4.89
C ASP A 477 25.71 -1.29 -4.23
N TRP A 478 24.74 -0.44 -3.88
CA TRP A 478 24.98 0.78 -3.11
C TRP A 478 24.93 0.55 -1.60
N ALA A 479 24.26 -0.50 -1.16
CA ALA A 479 24.20 -0.93 0.23
C ALA A 479 25.45 -1.74 0.68
N ASP A 480 26.41 -2.02 -0.22
CA ASP A 480 27.68 -2.72 0.07
C ASP A 480 27.51 -4.02 0.89
N LEU A 481 26.50 -4.81 0.52
CA LEU A 481 26.00 -5.95 1.30
C LEU A 481 27.02 -7.11 1.41
N GLY A 482 27.29 -7.55 2.65
CA GLY A 482 28.15 -8.69 2.98
C GLY A 482 27.44 -9.79 3.79
N PRO A 483 28.04 -11.00 3.90
CA PRO A 483 27.42 -12.16 4.54
C PRO A 483 27.24 -12.04 6.07
N ASP A 484 27.81 -11.01 6.68
CA ASP A 484 27.65 -10.59 8.08
C ASP A 484 26.57 -9.49 8.26
N THR A 485 26.09 -8.89 7.17
CA THR A 485 25.10 -7.81 7.20
C THR A 485 23.73 -8.29 7.66
N LEU A 486 23.12 -7.52 8.57
CA LEU A 486 21.67 -7.49 8.76
C LEU A 486 21.06 -6.43 7.83
N LEU A 487 20.20 -6.85 6.92
CA LEU A 487 19.45 -5.98 6.03
C LEU A 487 18.03 -5.73 6.59
N PHE A 488 17.74 -4.49 6.97
CA PHE A 488 16.37 -4.01 7.15
C PHE A 488 15.78 -3.60 5.81
N ASP A 489 14.68 -4.24 5.40
CA ASP A 489 13.87 -3.88 4.24
C ASP A 489 12.57 -3.23 4.75
N VAL A 490 12.50 -1.90 4.72
CA VAL A 490 11.43 -1.13 5.39
C VAL A 490 10.41 -0.62 4.36
N CYS A 491 9.13 -0.88 4.62
CA CYS A 491 8.06 -0.87 3.62
C CYS A 491 8.28 -1.97 2.55
N CYS A 492 8.67 -3.17 2.99
CA CYS A 492 9.05 -4.26 2.09
C CYS A 492 7.90 -4.76 1.18
N GLY A 493 6.64 -4.43 1.48
CA GLY A 493 5.49 -4.87 0.71
C GLY A 493 5.41 -6.39 0.60
N THR A 494 5.55 -6.93 -0.61
CA THR A 494 5.57 -8.38 -0.91
C THR A 494 6.97 -9.00 -0.81
N GLY A 495 7.93 -8.29 -0.22
CA GLY A 495 9.29 -8.73 0.09
C GLY A 495 10.27 -8.63 -1.08
N THR A 496 9.95 -7.95 -2.17
CA THR A 496 10.72 -8.02 -3.43
C THR A 496 12.17 -7.55 -3.30
N ILE A 497 12.42 -6.48 -2.53
CA ILE A 497 13.77 -5.94 -2.29
C ILE A 497 14.57 -6.93 -1.43
N GLY A 498 14.11 -7.20 -0.20
CA GLY A 498 14.80 -8.06 0.74
C GLY A 498 15.01 -9.48 0.23
N LEU A 499 14.03 -10.07 -0.45
CA LEU A 499 14.14 -11.43 -0.99
C LEU A 499 15.07 -11.54 -2.20
N THR A 500 15.13 -10.52 -3.07
CA THR A 500 16.14 -10.52 -4.15
C THR A 500 17.56 -10.35 -3.61
N LEU A 501 17.74 -9.64 -2.50
CA LEU A 501 19.04 -9.37 -1.87
C LEU A 501 19.45 -10.39 -0.79
N ALA A 502 18.54 -11.27 -0.35
CA ALA A 502 18.74 -12.25 0.72
C ALA A 502 19.94 -13.20 0.53
N HIS A 503 20.39 -13.40 -0.72
CA HIS A 503 21.55 -14.23 -1.04
C HIS A 503 22.90 -13.54 -0.80
N ARG A 504 22.91 -12.22 -0.53
CA ARG A 504 24.11 -11.40 -0.28
C ARG A 504 24.38 -11.15 1.22
N VAL A 505 23.43 -11.47 2.09
CA VAL A 505 23.40 -11.02 3.50
C VAL A 505 23.27 -12.17 4.49
N GLY A 506 23.61 -11.92 5.76
CA GLY A 506 23.43 -12.88 6.85
C GLY A 506 21.97 -13.01 7.29
N MET A 507 21.25 -11.89 7.32
CA MET A 507 19.82 -11.87 7.68
C MET A 507 19.08 -10.73 6.96
N VAL A 508 17.81 -10.97 6.60
CA VAL A 508 16.85 -9.99 6.11
C VAL A 508 15.72 -9.86 7.11
N ILE A 509 15.38 -8.63 7.50
CA ILE A 509 14.18 -8.29 8.27
C ILE A 509 13.33 -7.36 7.41
N GLY A 510 12.29 -7.94 6.79
CA GLY A 510 11.27 -7.19 6.07
C GLY A 510 10.22 -6.66 7.03
N ILE A 511 9.94 -5.36 6.98
CA ILE A 511 8.97 -4.69 7.86
C ILE A 511 7.93 -3.96 7.03
N GLU A 512 6.67 -4.28 7.26
CA GLU A 512 5.52 -3.76 6.52
C GLU A 512 4.30 -3.68 7.44
N MET A 513 3.44 -2.67 7.25
CA MET A 513 2.23 -2.47 8.05
C MET A 513 1.01 -3.23 7.49
N ASN A 514 1.03 -3.59 6.21
CA ASN A 514 -0.03 -4.32 5.54
C ASN A 514 0.12 -5.84 5.73
N ALA A 515 -0.73 -6.43 6.58
CA ALA A 515 -0.75 -7.87 6.87
C ALA A 515 -0.90 -8.77 5.62
N SER A 516 -1.64 -8.32 4.60
CA SER A 516 -1.79 -9.09 3.36
C SER A 516 -0.50 -9.09 2.54
N ALA A 517 0.23 -7.98 2.52
CA ALA A 517 1.51 -7.88 1.84
C ALA A 517 2.57 -8.74 2.54
N VAL A 518 2.59 -8.76 3.89
CA VAL A 518 3.45 -9.65 4.67
C VAL A 518 3.11 -11.13 4.45
N SER A 519 1.83 -11.50 4.37
CA SER A 519 1.41 -12.88 4.05
C SER A 519 1.92 -13.36 2.68
N ASP A 520 1.90 -12.47 1.68
CA ASP A 520 2.54 -12.73 0.38
C ASP A 520 4.08 -12.75 0.48
N ALA A 521 4.70 -11.85 1.26
CA ALA A 521 6.15 -11.85 1.50
C ALA A 521 6.66 -13.14 2.16
N GLU A 522 5.96 -13.64 3.19
CA GLU A 522 6.21 -14.95 3.79
C GLU A 522 6.03 -16.09 2.79
N ARG A 523 5.03 -16.00 1.91
CA ARG A 523 4.79 -17.00 0.86
C ARG A 523 5.93 -17.04 -0.15
N ASN A 524 6.45 -15.87 -0.53
CA ASN A 524 7.61 -15.72 -1.40
C ASN A 524 8.89 -16.22 -0.70
N ALA A 525 9.04 -15.97 0.60
CA ALA A 525 10.18 -16.46 1.40
C ALA A 525 10.22 -18.00 1.62
N LYS A 526 9.12 -18.73 1.37
CA LYS A 526 9.05 -20.18 1.65
C LYS A 526 9.93 -20.99 0.68
N ARG A 527 11.02 -21.54 1.24
CA ARG A 527 12.21 -22.10 0.56
C ARG A 527 11.96 -23.19 -0.48
N ASP A 528 10.81 -23.86 -0.46
CA ASP A 528 10.50 -24.96 -1.40
C ASP A 528 10.27 -24.48 -2.85
N GLN A 529 9.96 -23.19 -3.04
CA GLN A 529 9.94 -22.58 -4.38
C GLN A 529 11.36 -22.43 -4.96
N TRP A 530 12.36 -22.27 -4.09
CA TRP A 530 13.72 -21.84 -4.44
C TRP A 530 14.61 -23.03 -4.86
N HIS A 531 14.49 -24.16 -4.16
CA HIS A 531 15.24 -25.39 -4.45
C HIS A 531 14.96 -26.01 -5.83
N LYS A 532 13.84 -25.65 -6.48
CA LYS A 532 13.50 -26.18 -7.82
C LYS A 532 14.06 -25.37 -8.98
N GLN A 533 14.49 -24.12 -8.75
CA GLN A 533 15.02 -23.23 -9.80
C GLN A 533 16.53 -22.99 -9.67
N LEU A 534 17.16 -23.41 -8.57
CA LEU A 534 18.61 -23.25 -8.34
C LEU A 534 19.26 -24.59 -7.96
N GLN A 535 20.17 -25.10 -8.81
CA GLN A 535 21.17 -26.11 -8.41
C GLN A 535 22.28 -25.49 -7.54
N VAL A 536 21.92 -24.66 -6.56
CA VAL A 536 22.85 -23.95 -5.69
C VAL A 536 22.63 -24.42 -4.26
N HIS A 537 23.57 -25.20 -3.75
CA HIS A 537 23.63 -25.49 -2.31
C HIS A 537 23.92 -24.20 -1.54
N MET A 538 23.40 -24.10 -0.31
CA MET A 538 23.80 -23.10 0.71
C MET A 538 23.25 -21.66 0.54
N PHE A 539 21.93 -21.50 0.52
CA PHE A 539 21.32 -20.29 1.12
C PHE A 539 21.61 -20.28 2.63
N LYS A 540 22.29 -19.22 3.13
CA LYS A 540 22.50 -18.97 4.57
C LYS A 540 21.71 -17.78 5.11
N GLY A 541 21.27 -16.84 4.27
CA GLY A 541 20.49 -15.68 4.68
C GLY A 541 19.16 -16.10 5.31
N MET A 542 18.94 -15.72 6.57
CA MET A 542 17.66 -15.94 7.25
C MET A 542 16.70 -14.79 6.93
N CYS A 543 15.50 -15.08 6.45
CA CYS A 543 14.47 -14.06 6.17
C CYS A 543 13.39 -14.09 7.26
N LEU A 544 13.14 -12.94 7.89
CA LEU A 544 12.05 -12.72 8.83
C LEU A 544 11.17 -11.59 8.29
N MET A 545 9.86 -11.81 8.20
CA MET A 545 8.88 -10.80 7.77
C MET A 545 8.02 -10.43 8.97
N ILE A 546 7.77 -9.13 9.18
CA ILE A 546 7.11 -8.63 10.39
C ILE A 546 6.00 -7.64 10.02
N THR A 547 4.75 -8.00 10.35
CA THR A 547 3.59 -7.10 10.29
C THR A 547 3.59 -6.16 11.49
N TYR A 548 4.36 -5.08 11.45
CA TYR A 548 4.36 -4.10 12.54
C TYR A 548 4.90 -2.72 12.13
N HIS A 549 4.71 -1.76 13.03
CA HIS A 549 5.33 -0.44 12.97
C HIS A 549 6.86 -0.53 13.11
N ALA A 550 7.61 -0.11 12.08
CA ALA A 550 9.04 -0.34 11.96
C ALA A 550 9.87 0.33 13.06
N GLU A 551 9.39 1.45 13.61
CA GLU A 551 9.98 2.16 14.73
C GLU A 551 10.15 1.28 15.98
N TYR A 552 9.23 0.36 16.26
CA TYR A 552 9.33 -0.59 17.38
C TYR A 552 10.15 -1.83 17.04
N VAL A 553 10.12 -2.27 15.78
CA VAL A 553 10.90 -3.43 15.31
C VAL A 553 12.40 -3.09 15.38
N MET A 554 12.80 -1.96 14.77
CA MET A 554 14.19 -1.51 14.76
C MET A 554 14.72 -1.18 16.16
N SER A 555 13.87 -0.75 17.10
CA SER A 555 14.29 -0.44 18.48
C SER A 555 14.26 -1.65 19.43
N SER A 556 13.51 -2.72 19.13
CA SER A 556 13.51 -3.94 19.95
C SER A 556 14.63 -4.92 19.59
N LEU A 557 15.12 -4.89 18.34
CA LEU A 557 16.23 -5.71 17.85
C LEU A 557 17.63 -5.21 18.27
N LEU A 558 17.72 -4.18 19.10
CA LEU A 558 18.96 -3.51 19.52
C LEU A 558 19.88 -4.32 20.46
N LYS A 559 19.63 -5.61 20.69
CA LYS A 559 20.37 -6.39 21.68
C LYS A 559 21.50 -7.21 21.07
N ASP A 560 22.72 -6.80 21.41
CA ASP A 560 23.86 -7.67 21.70
C ASP A 560 24.17 -8.78 20.69
N GLU A 561 24.54 -8.40 19.45
CA GLU A 561 25.58 -9.07 18.63
C GLU A 561 25.73 -8.46 17.21
N ILE A 562 24.70 -7.78 16.69
CA ILE A 562 24.67 -7.34 15.27
C ILE A 562 25.37 -5.97 15.09
N SER A 563 26.63 -6.00 14.67
CA SER A 563 27.45 -4.79 14.42
C SER A 563 27.28 -4.16 13.03
N ASN A 564 26.89 -4.94 12.01
CA ASN A 564 26.75 -4.48 10.63
C ASN A 564 25.27 -4.46 10.23
N ALA A 565 24.58 -3.35 10.49
CA ALA A 565 23.18 -3.17 10.07
C ALA A 565 23.07 -2.15 8.94
N ILE A 566 22.28 -2.49 7.92
CA ILE A 566 22.08 -1.68 6.72
C ILE A 566 20.58 -1.65 6.42
N ALA A 567 20.07 -0.51 5.95
CA ALA A 567 18.65 -0.32 5.67
C ALA A 567 18.42 0.05 4.20
N ILE A 568 17.44 -0.59 3.57
CA ILE A 568 16.84 -0.14 2.32
C ILE A 568 15.38 0.23 2.62
N VAL A 569 14.93 1.37 2.09
CA VAL A 569 13.56 1.86 2.32
C VAL A 569 12.91 2.24 0.98
N ASP A 570 11.70 1.73 0.71
CA ASP A 570 10.89 2.08 -0.47
C ASP A 570 9.47 2.55 -0.04
N PRO A 571 9.37 3.69 0.66
CA PRO A 571 8.09 4.16 1.20
C PRO A 571 7.18 4.71 0.10
N GLY A 572 5.90 4.34 0.18
CA GLY A 572 4.85 4.89 -0.68
C GLY A 572 4.67 6.41 -0.55
N TYR A 573 3.74 6.96 -1.34
CA TYR A 573 3.54 8.41 -1.55
C TYR A 573 3.53 9.32 -0.30
N PRO A 574 3.12 8.90 0.92
CA PRO A 574 3.30 9.70 2.12
C PRO A 574 4.76 10.07 2.45
N GLY A 575 5.76 9.27 2.07
CA GLY A 575 7.12 9.31 2.61
C GLY A 575 7.25 8.57 3.95
N LEU A 576 8.45 8.53 4.55
CA LEU A 576 8.66 7.89 5.85
C LEU A 576 7.88 8.60 6.97
N HIS A 577 7.35 7.82 7.92
CA HIS A 577 6.79 8.34 9.16
C HIS A 577 7.91 8.93 10.06
N PRO A 578 7.67 10.04 10.79
CA PRO A 578 8.64 10.62 11.73
C PRO A 578 9.35 9.62 12.64
N ASP A 579 8.61 8.65 13.17
CA ASP A 579 9.13 7.74 14.18
C ASP A 579 10.07 6.69 13.56
N VAL A 580 9.84 6.32 12.28
CA VAL A 580 10.76 5.49 11.49
C VAL A 580 12.05 6.28 11.18
N ILE A 581 11.98 7.58 10.93
CA ILE A 581 13.16 8.44 10.76
C ILE A 581 13.94 8.53 12.09
N GLU A 582 13.26 8.61 13.23
CA GLU A 582 13.89 8.58 14.56
C GLU A 582 14.55 7.22 14.84
N ALA A 583 13.90 6.11 14.49
CA ALA A 583 14.47 4.76 14.61
C ALA A 583 15.71 4.55 13.71
N LEU A 584 15.63 4.89 12.41
CA LEU A 584 16.76 4.87 11.48
C LEU A 584 17.94 5.71 12.00
N ARG A 585 17.66 6.86 12.61
CA ARG A 585 18.68 7.73 13.21
C ARG A 585 19.25 7.20 14.52
N THR A 586 18.46 6.53 15.36
CA THR A 586 18.90 6.08 16.70
C THR A 586 19.54 4.70 16.70
N HIS A 587 19.27 3.85 15.71
CA HIS A 587 19.89 2.52 15.60
C HIS A 587 21.43 2.62 15.49
N PRO A 588 22.22 2.10 16.45
CA PRO A 588 23.65 2.40 16.59
C PRO A 588 24.50 1.70 15.51
N GLY A 589 24.17 0.45 15.17
CA GLY A 589 24.83 -0.31 14.11
C GLY A 589 24.43 0.08 12.68
N LEU A 590 23.48 1.02 12.51
CA LEU A 590 22.98 1.40 11.19
C LEU A 590 23.83 2.52 10.59
N LYS A 591 24.79 2.17 9.75
CA LYS A 591 25.73 3.13 9.14
C LYS A 591 25.44 3.48 7.69
N THR A 592 24.77 2.60 6.96
CA THR A 592 24.38 2.80 5.55
C THR A 592 22.88 2.66 5.35
N LEU A 593 22.29 3.61 4.62
CA LEU A 593 20.87 3.70 4.31
C LEU A 593 20.70 3.99 2.81
N VAL A 594 19.96 3.15 2.09
CA VAL A 594 19.54 3.39 0.71
C VAL A 594 18.07 3.77 0.68
N TYR A 595 17.76 4.95 0.14
CA TYR A 595 16.40 5.46 0.02
C TYR A 595 15.94 5.36 -1.43
N ILE A 596 14.85 4.62 -1.68
CA ILE A 596 14.15 4.53 -2.97
C ILE A 596 12.89 5.42 -2.92
N SER A 597 12.55 6.14 -4.00
CA SER A 597 11.30 6.92 -4.06
C SER A 597 10.86 7.30 -5.47
N LEU A 598 9.57 7.10 -5.75
CA LEU A 598 8.84 7.68 -6.89
C LEU A 598 8.56 9.19 -6.73
N SER A 599 8.58 9.73 -5.50
CA SER A 599 8.44 11.18 -5.27
C SER A 599 9.73 11.77 -4.69
N PRO A 600 10.52 12.48 -5.51
CA PRO A 600 11.69 13.18 -5.02
C PRO A 600 11.34 14.28 -4.01
N GLU A 601 10.15 14.88 -4.07
CA GLU A 601 9.70 15.88 -3.08
C GLU A 601 9.59 15.29 -1.66
N LYS A 602 9.21 14.01 -1.57
CA LYS A 602 9.14 13.25 -0.32
C LYS A 602 10.51 12.80 0.16
N LEU A 603 11.32 12.24 -0.74
CA LEU A 603 12.71 11.92 -0.48
C LEU A 603 13.46 13.15 0.05
N VAL A 604 13.32 14.31 -0.60
CA VAL A 604 13.90 15.59 -0.16
C VAL A 604 13.39 16.05 1.22
N ALA A 605 12.11 15.84 1.53
CA ALA A 605 11.58 16.18 2.86
C ALA A 605 12.13 15.24 3.96
N ASN A 606 12.17 13.93 3.71
CA ASN A 606 12.70 12.97 4.67
C ASN A 606 14.24 13.05 4.79
N ALA A 607 14.96 13.35 3.72
CA ALA A 607 16.40 13.64 3.71
C ALA A 607 16.76 14.80 4.65
N ILE A 608 16.00 15.91 4.60
CA ILE A 608 16.22 17.06 5.51
C ILE A 608 16.14 16.63 6.99
N GLU A 609 15.29 15.66 7.34
CA GLU A 609 15.21 15.13 8.71
C GLU A 609 16.33 14.11 9.02
N LEU A 610 16.66 13.22 8.08
CA LEU A 610 17.78 12.27 8.21
C LEU A 610 19.13 12.99 8.40
N CYS A 611 19.34 14.11 7.72
CA CYS A 611 20.57 14.90 7.74
C CYS A 611 20.65 15.97 8.84
N ARG A 612 19.54 16.31 9.51
CA ARG A 612 19.50 17.45 10.45
C ARG A 612 20.44 17.23 11.65
N PRO A 613 21.36 18.15 11.98
CA PRO A 613 22.18 18.02 13.17
C PRO A 613 21.37 17.99 14.47
N SER A 614 21.87 17.23 15.43
CA SER A 614 21.30 17.08 16.76
C SER A 614 21.69 18.27 17.63
N PHE A 615 20.76 19.24 17.81
CA PHE A 615 21.03 20.48 18.55
C PHE A 615 20.55 20.41 20.01
N GLU A 616 21.42 20.76 20.94
CA GLU A 616 21.06 21.01 22.34
C GLU A 616 20.30 22.33 22.53
N LYS A 617 19.57 22.45 23.65
CA LYS A 617 18.73 23.62 23.95
C LYS A 617 19.53 24.82 24.48
N THR A 618 20.16 25.59 23.61
CA THR A 618 20.72 26.91 23.96
C THR A 618 19.65 28.00 24.06
N GLY A 619 18.82 27.95 25.11
CA GLY A 619 18.02 29.08 25.63
C GLY A 619 16.82 29.60 24.80
N GLN A 620 17.04 30.07 23.56
CA GLN A 620 16.12 30.98 22.86
C GLN A 620 16.04 30.77 21.32
N GLU A 621 15.69 29.59 20.82
CA GLU A 621 15.35 29.40 19.39
C GLU A 621 13.96 28.77 19.18
N ASN A 622 13.32 29.11 18.05
CA ASN A 622 11.90 28.89 17.79
C ASN A 622 11.59 27.54 17.14
N LYS A 623 10.53 26.85 17.65
CA LYS A 623 9.59 25.95 16.93
C LYS A 623 10.13 24.81 16.03
N ALA A 624 11.44 24.59 15.93
CA ALA A 624 12.00 23.49 15.16
C ALA A 624 11.68 22.13 15.81
N LYS A 625 11.41 21.11 14.99
CA LYS A 625 11.29 19.71 15.42
C LYS A 625 12.58 19.30 16.12
N LYS A 626 12.49 18.74 17.33
CA LYS A 626 13.63 18.16 18.05
C LYS A 626 14.05 16.89 17.30
N MET A 627 15.34 16.76 16.97
CA MET A 627 15.90 15.49 16.48
C MET A 627 16.36 14.62 17.66
N PRO A 628 16.43 13.28 17.51
CA PRO A 628 17.10 12.42 18.48
C PRO A 628 18.57 12.81 18.64
N ALA A 629 19.15 12.47 19.79
CA ALA A 629 20.58 12.68 20.08
C ALA A 629 21.43 11.62 19.34
N SER A 630 21.51 11.74 18.02
CA SER A 630 22.24 10.81 17.14
C SER A 630 23.25 11.52 16.25
N GLU A 631 24.16 10.76 15.66
CA GLU A 631 24.87 11.18 14.47
C GLU A 631 23.88 11.31 13.28
N PRO A 632 23.88 12.42 12.51
CA PRO A 632 23.04 12.58 11.33
C PRO A 632 23.62 11.84 10.12
N PHE A 633 22.75 11.47 9.18
CA PHE A 633 23.19 10.94 7.87
C PHE A 633 23.71 12.05 6.95
N LYS A 634 24.50 11.66 5.94
CA LYS A 634 24.92 12.50 4.80
C LYS A 634 24.60 11.76 3.49
N PRO A 635 23.91 12.37 2.51
CA PRO A 635 23.74 11.77 1.19
C PRO A 635 25.07 11.80 0.44
N VAL A 636 25.46 10.65 -0.09
CA VAL A 636 26.75 10.43 -0.78
C VAL A 636 26.59 10.63 -2.28
N LYS A 637 25.57 10.00 -2.86
CA LYS A 637 25.28 9.96 -4.30
C LYS A 637 23.80 9.67 -4.53
N ALA A 638 23.29 10.10 -5.67
CA ALA A 638 21.96 9.81 -6.17
C ALA A 638 22.00 9.28 -7.60
N MET A 639 21.06 8.43 -7.95
CA MET A 639 20.82 7.94 -9.30
C MET A 639 19.31 7.81 -9.47
N ALA A 640 18.82 7.71 -10.71
CA ALA A 640 17.45 7.28 -10.94
C ALA A 640 17.39 6.02 -11.80
N VAL A 641 16.27 5.31 -11.76
CA VAL A 641 15.96 4.21 -12.67
C VAL A 641 14.64 4.51 -13.34
N ASP A 642 14.59 4.36 -14.65
CA ASP A 642 13.36 4.63 -15.40
C ASP A 642 12.41 3.43 -15.37
N LEU A 643 11.65 3.27 -14.29
CA LEU A 643 10.55 2.30 -14.23
C LEU A 643 9.34 2.73 -15.10
N SER A 644 9.27 3.99 -15.54
CA SER A 644 8.11 4.54 -16.26
C SER A 644 8.46 5.32 -17.55
N PRO A 645 8.98 4.64 -18.60
CA PRO A 645 9.10 5.20 -19.95
C PRO A 645 7.78 5.81 -20.47
N HIS A 646 7.92 6.82 -21.32
CA HIS A 646 6.86 7.70 -21.84
C HIS A 646 6.13 8.57 -20.79
N THR A 647 6.52 8.53 -19.52
CA THR A 647 5.99 9.41 -18.45
C THR A 647 7.04 10.43 -17.99
N HIS A 648 6.67 11.36 -17.11
CA HIS A 648 7.62 12.28 -16.46
C HIS A 648 8.33 11.68 -15.23
N TYR A 649 8.06 10.42 -14.88
CA TYR A 649 8.52 9.80 -13.63
C TYR A 649 9.80 8.96 -13.84
N CYS A 650 10.60 8.91 -12.76
CA CYS A 650 11.63 7.91 -12.49
C CYS A 650 11.67 7.69 -10.98
N GLU A 651 12.07 6.49 -10.56
CA GLU A 651 12.36 6.16 -9.18
C GLU A 651 13.78 6.65 -8.87
N MET A 652 13.92 7.50 -7.85
CA MET A 652 15.24 7.94 -7.38
C MET A 652 15.76 7.00 -6.29
N VAL A 653 17.04 6.65 -6.41
CA VAL A 653 17.84 5.99 -5.37
C VAL A 653 18.84 7.00 -4.82
N MET A 654 18.89 7.16 -3.49
CA MET A 654 19.89 7.99 -2.81
C MET A 654 20.58 7.19 -1.70
N LEU A 655 21.91 7.15 -1.74
CA LEU A 655 22.74 6.54 -0.71
C LEU A 655 23.03 7.56 0.39
N PHE A 656 22.82 7.16 1.64
CA PHE A 656 23.15 7.90 2.85
C PHE A 656 24.11 7.09 3.73
N ASN A 657 25.20 7.72 4.16
CA ASN A 657 26.16 7.15 5.13
C ASN A 657 26.33 8.10 6.33
N ARG A 658 26.98 7.62 7.39
CA ARG A 658 27.46 8.45 8.52
C ARG A 658 28.75 7.92 9.12
#